data_AF-A0A6L7Q0H4-F1
#
_entry.id   AF-A0A6L7Q0H4-F1
#
_cell.length_a   1.000
_cell.length_b   1.000
_cell.length_c   1.000
_cell.angle_alpha   90.00
_cell.angle_beta   90.00
_cell.angle_gamma   90.00
#
_symmetry.space_group_name_H-M   'P 1'
#
loop_
_entity.id
_entity.type
_entity.pdbx_description
1 polymer ?
#
loop_
_entity_poly.entity_id
_entity_poly.type
_entity_poly.pdbx_seq_one_letter_code
_entity_poly.pdbx_strand_id
1 'polypeptide(L)'
;MGMQTKQPATPAPTQHAAGENWEALHDAIRDYVDAHQRRHGQKRTAESLGVSRHTLWRYLEKGHAGRAVPAAVLNSVGKSVKDIETATLEIIIDLEGLRPDPALRTLRRSLEDALLLLCAAPLATVDELARFGRVPASTLRERLDKLAKRGLVDAVSHHLGALGSRPQRRYFPTDKGVAAAGAATQGRQHMLTAYPLSRQWFRLLAERLDAVAVLYRVAAKIADADPKQDDVRVDHYRHGPYDLLVTLSGGLTIGVIRQGPMLPTSNLRYRLRSIEHLPTSQRPFLTLVVTHADQATRRAIRALGDPSERRRTFVATEGELLAGDHTGIVWQQCGYGLGLDPPVEISPETSLAAILPWADGLLESSHRSRHDEPRPDADALYFSRVQATMPEPTQQLASCLPVQLTRAEKDALDLLAAWPLCTREQLAGLMGGVTLRRVNQVLRSLRQHDLVQEDDTLLMLTDRGLTCLARRDRAAVGLTLDRWTAQPPIANSKVYIGTAVRALAAQPRHHAGVTNFASTLTAEVARSRHHDLFDLLPTHRSSIGYRRGRINYMIHPDASFTLEYKGKWHPFLLEFERRATTPKRIPQRLASYRRYFTSGWAERDHGGRKPGVLFVFETPESETAFLDVADATEGLDVITANAEVLGEHGILGEAWTFPPPNSLDRAPLAGLY
;
A
#
# COMPACT_ATOMS: atom_id res chain seq x y z
N MET A 1 37.11 67.87 -6.21
CA MET A 1 38.26 67.31 -5.46
C MET A 1 37.72 66.64 -4.21
N GLY A 2 37.93 65.33 -4.09
CA GLY A 2 37.29 64.50 -3.07
C GLY A 2 37.93 64.60 -1.69
N MET A 3 37.08 64.54 -0.66
CA MET A 3 37.46 64.19 0.70
C MET A 3 36.81 62.85 1.03
N GLN A 4 37.61 61.79 1.05
CA GLN A 4 37.24 60.51 1.65
C GLN A 4 37.29 60.65 3.17
N THR A 5 36.15 60.54 3.84
CA THR A 5 36.07 60.30 5.28
C THR A 5 36.21 58.80 5.54
N LYS A 6 37.35 58.40 6.13
CA LYS A 6 37.55 57.04 6.67
C LYS A 6 36.60 56.85 7.87
N GLN A 7 35.70 55.87 7.80
CA GLN A 7 35.01 55.35 8.99
C GLN A 7 36.01 54.58 9.88
N PRO A 8 35.92 54.70 11.22
CA PRO A 8 36.74 53.89 12.13
C PRO A 8 36.26 52.44 12.11
N ALA A 9 37.20 51.50 12.05
CA ALA A 9 36.90 50.07 12.13
C ALA A 9 36.37 49.70 13.53
N THR A 10 35.18 49.11 13.58
CA THR A 10 34.61 48.50 14.78
C THR A 10 35.47 47.30 15.19
N PRO A 11 35.93 47.20 16.46
CA PRO A 11 36.71 46.05 16.90
C PRO A 11 35.84 44.78 16.86
N ALA A 12 36.43 43.67 16.41
CA ALA A 12 35.78 42.37 16.46
C ALA A 12 35.54 41.97 17.93
N PRO A 13 34.37 41.39 18.28
CA PRO A 13 34.09 40.96 19.64
C PRO A 13 35.07 39.85 20.05
N THR A 14 35.71 40.03 21.20
CA THR A 14 36.61 39.05 21.82
C THR A 14 35.83 37.79 22.23
N GLN A 15 36.44 36.61 22.03
CA GLN A 15 35.81 35.29 22.28
C GLN A 15 35.28 35.10 23.71
N HIS A 16 35.74 35.88 24.70
CA HIS A 16 35.19 35.88 26.06
C HIS A 16 33.76 36.42 26.16
N ALA A 17 33.34 37.36 25.31
CA ALA A 17 31.99 37.94 25.34
C ALA A 17 30.92 37.00 24.76
N ALA A 18 31.31 35.96 24.01
CA ALA A 18 30.36 35.00 23.45
C ALA A 18 29.87 33.98 24.51
N GLY A 19 30.74 33.60 25.47
CA GLY A 19 30.39 32.69 26.55
C GLY A 19 29.41 33.30 27.57
N GLU A 20 29.67 34.53 28.00
CA GLU A 20 28.79 35.25 28.95
C GLU A 20 27.40 35.54 28.37
N ASN A 21 27.30 35.79 27.05
CA ASN A 21 26.03 36.03 26.38
C ASN A 21 25.18 34.76 26.22
N TRP A 22 25.81 33.59 26.14
CA TRP A 22 25.12 32.30 26.03
C TRP A 22 24.52 31.86 27.38
N GLU A 23 25.26 32.01 28.47
CA GLU A 23 24.76 31.75 29.83
C GLU A 23 23.59 32.68 30.19
N ALA A 24 23.69 33.97 29.84
CA ALA A 24 22.62 34.93 30.06
C ALA A 24 21.32 34.60 29.29
N LEU A 25 21.43 34.05 28.06
CA LEU A 25 20.26 33.57 27.34
C LEU A 25 19.68 32.31 28.00
N HIS A 26 20.54 31.39 28.42
CA HIS A 26 20.12 30.16 29.10
C HIS A 26 19.30 30.45 30.35
N ASP A 27 19.78 31.37 31.18
CA ASP A 27 19.07 31.76 32.40
C ASP A 27 17.76 32.49 32.11
N ALA A 28 17.70 33.34 31.08
CA ALA A 28 16.46 34.04 30.70
C ALA A 28 15.38 33.08 30.15
N ILE A 29 15.77 32.07 29.37
CA ILE A 29 14.84 31.04 28.89
C ILE A 29 14.40 30.14 30.04
N ARG A 30 15.31 29.77 30.96
CA ARG A 30 14.99 28.99 32.16
C ARG A 30 13.96 29.72 33.04
N ASP A 31 14.18 31.02 33.28
CA ASP A 31 13.25 31.87 34.03
C ASP A 31 11.86 31.97 33.34
N TYR A 32 11.81 32.03 32.00
CA TYR A 32 10.56 31.99 31.26
C TYR A 32 9.81 30.66 31.44
N VAL A 33 10.51 29.53 31.27
CA VAL A 33 9.91 28.20 31.40
C VAL A 33 9.39 28.00 32.82
N ASP A 34 10.16 28.38 33.84
CA ASP A 34 9.75 28.29 35.24
C ASP A 34 8.53 29.18 35.54
N ALA A 35 8.53 30.43 35.07
CA ALA A 35 7.40 31.34 35.25
C ALA A 35 6.13 30.83 34.55
N HIS A 36 6.28 30.25 33.35
CA HIS A 36 5.18 29.66 32.59
C HIS A 36 4.65 28.39 33.25
N GLN A 37 5.53 27.51 33.76
CA GLN A 37 5.16 26.32 34.51
C GLN A 37 4.38 26.66 35.78
N ARG A 38 4.83 27.68 36.54
CA ARG A 38 4.09 28.16 37.73
C ARG A 38 2.69 28.67 37.38
N ARG A 39 2.52 29.27 36.20
CA ARG A 39 1.26 29.88 35.76
C ARG A 39 0.27 28.88 35.16
N HIS A 40 0.76 27.81 34.52
CA HIS A 40 -0.08 26.90 33.72
C HIS A 40 -0.02 25.42 34.15
N GLY A 41 0.86 25.04 35.07
CA GLY A 41 1.08 23.68 35.57
C GLY A 41 1.95 22.81 34.64
N GLN A 42 2.74 21.89 35.21
CA GLN A 42 3.74 21.08 34.49
C GLN A 42 3.20 20.34 33.25
N LYS A 43 2.00 19.76 33.34
CA LYS A 43 1.43 18.91 32.27
C LYS A 43 1.00 19.71 31.03
N ARG A 44 0.61 20.98 31.22
CA ARG A 44 0.25 21.88 30.11
C ARG A 44 1.47 22.54 29.47
N THR A 45 2.60 22.63 30.16
CA THR A 45 3.81 23.29 29.63
C THR A 45 4.39 22.55 28.41
N ALA A 46 4.45 21.22 28.43
CA ALA A 46 4.92 20.43 27.29
C ALA A 46 3.94 20.46 26.10
N GLU A 47 2.63 20.57 26.35
CA GLU A 47 1.59 20.64 25.31
C GLU A 47 1.35 22.07 24.78
N SER A 48 1.59 23.10 25.59
CA SER A 48 1.33 24.51 25.24
C SER A 48 2.54 25.25 24.70
N LEU A 49 3.74 24.67 24.72
CA LEU A 49 4.93 25.24 24.07
C LEU A 49 4.91 25.14 22.52
N GLY A 50 3.74 24.90 21.94
CA GLY A 50 3.29 25.61 20.73
C GLY A 50 3.13 27.13 20.91
N VAL A 51 3.92 27.75 21.80
CA VAL A 51 4.01 29.20 21.94
C VAL A 51 4.64 29.71 20.66
N SER A 52 3.89 30.52 19.90
CA SER A 52 4.40 31.06 18.64
C SER A 52 5.72 31.81 18.87
N ARG A 53 6.64 31.68 17.91
CA ARG A 53 7.94 32.40 17.82
C ARG A 53 7.89 33.87 18.25
N HIS A 54 6.75 34.53 18.02
CA HIS A 54 6.50 35.92 18.38
C HIS A 54 6.32 36.16 19.89
N THR A 55 5.82 35.16 20.60
CA THR A 55 5.46 35.28 22.02
C THR A 55 6.68 35.05 22.93
N LEU A 56 7.55 34.08 22.61
CA LEU A 56 8.84 33.91 23.29
C LEU A 56 9.75 35.11 23.02
N TRP A 57 9.82 35.58 21.76
CA TRP A 57 10.56 36.77 21.39
C TRP A 57 10.07 38.01 22.15
N ARG A 58 8.76 38.26 22.19
CA ARG A 58 8.18 39.36 22.97
C ARG A 58 8.39 39.23 24.47
N TYR A 59 8.46 38.02 25.01
CA TYR A 59 8.75 37.80 26.42
C TYR A 59 10.20 38.18 26.75
N LEU A 60 11.15 37.72 25.94
CA LEU A 60 12.57 38.06 26.08
C LEU A 60 12.84 39.55 25.85
N GLU A 61 12.12 40.17 24.91
CA GLU A 61 12.23 41.60 24.57
C GLU A 61 11.61 42.51 25.64
N LYS A 62 10.46 42.14 26.23
CA LYS A 62 9.75 42.98 27.21
C LYS A 62 10.22 42.77 28.65
N GLY A 63 10.83 41.63 28.95
CA GLY A 63 11.19 41.23 30.31
C GLY A 63 9.97 40.98 31.18
N HIS A 64 10.09 40.06 32.14
CA HIS A 64 9.15 39.92 33.24
C HIS A 64 9.95 40.08 34.54
N ALA A 65 9.46 40.91 35.46
CA ALA A 65 10.14 41.24 36.72
C ALA A 65 11.50 41.98 36.60
N GLY A 66 11.66 42.83 35.58
CA GLY A 66 12.77 43.81 35.54
C GLY A 66 14.09 43.31 34.95
N ARG A 67 14.12 42.12 34.34
CA ARG A 67 15.28 41.59 33.61
C ARG A 67 14.91 41.38 32.14
N ALA A 68 14.88 42.46 31.37
CA ALA A 68 14.87 42.36 29.91
C ALA A 68 16.30 42.02 29.45
N VAL A 69 16.43 41.03 28.57
CA VAL A 69 17.74 40.69 28.00
C VAL A 69 18.14 41.85 27.08
N PRO A 70 19.33 42.47 27.25
CA PRO A 70 19.73 43.61 26.42
C PRO A 70 19.67 43.22 24.94
N ALA A 71 19.16 44.10 24.08
CA ALA A 71 19.06 43.84 22.63
C ALA A 71 20.41 43.42 22.01
N ALA A 72 21.53 43.87 22.57
CA ALA A 72 22.88 43.46 22.19
C ALA A 72 23.16 41.95 22.42
N VAL A 73 22.56 41.33 23.44
CA VAL A 73 22.66 39.90 23.72
C VAL A 73 21.72 39.11 22.79
N LEU A 74 20.48 39.55 22.58
CA LEU A 74 19.58 38.94 21.59
C LEU A 74 20.16 38.96 20.16
N ASN A 75 20.93 40.00 19.84
CA ASN A 75 21.64 40.12 18.57
C ASN A 75 22.96 39.31 18.49
N SER A 76 23.51 38.87 19.63
CA SER A 76 24.78 38.12 19.70
C SER A 76 24.58 36.60 19.75
N VAL A 77 23.40 36.10 20.12
CA VAL A 77 23.11 34.66 20.27
C VAL A 77 22.77 33.95 18.94
N GLY A 78 23.24 34.53 17.83
CA GLY A 78 23.20 33.92 16.50
C GLY A 78 22.35 34.71 15.51
N LYS A 79 22.86 34.83 14.28
CA LYS A 79 22.13 35.47 13.15
C LYS A 79 20.97 34.61 12.64
N SER A 80 20.71 33.44 13.24
CA SER A 80 19.75 32.47 12.74
C SER A 80 18.80 31.95 13.82
N VAL A 81 17.55 31.73 13.43
CA VAL A 81 16.47 31.16 14.25
C VAL A 81 16.85 29.81 14.87
N LYS A 82 17.75 29.09 14.21
CA LYS A 82 18.21 27.75 14.59
C LYS A 82 19.02 27.77 15.89
N ASP A 83 19.75 28.85 16.15
CA ASP A 83 20.62 28.96 17.32
C ASP A 83 19.80 29.14 18.61
N ILE A 84 18.73 29.95 18.53
CA ILE A 84 17.76 30.14 19.62
C ILE A 84 16.93 28.88 19.87
N GLU A 85 16.51 28.18 18.81
CA GLU A 85 15.81 26.89 18.93
C GLU A 85 16.69 25.83 19.61
N THR A 86 17.99 25.79 19.27
CA THR A 86 18.96 24.86 19.87
C THR A 86 19.16 25.15 21.36
N ALA A 87 19.38 26.43 21.74
CA ALA A 87 19.49 26.84 23.15
C ALA A 87 18.23 26.50 23.96
N THR A 88 17.05 26.77 23.38
CA THR A 88 15.76 26.50 24.05
C THR A 88 15.58 25.00 24.29
N LEU A 89 16.00 24.16 23.33
CA LEU A 89 15.94 22.70 23.45
C LEU A 89 16.91 22.15 24.50
N GLU A 90 18.14 22.65 24.56
CA GLU A 90 19.14 22.23 25.56
C GLU A 90 18.63 22.47 26.99
N ILE A 91 18.00 23.61 27.23
CA ILE A 91 17.45 23.98 28.55
C ILE A 91 16.22 23.14 28.91
N ILE A 92 15.37 22.79 27.94
CA ILE A 92 14.22 21.91 28.16
C ILE A 92 14.70 20.50 28.54
N ILE A 93 15.72 19.98 27.88
CA ILE A 93 16.31 18.67 28.20
C ILE A 93 16.85 18.66 29.64
N ASP A 94 17.53 19.74 30.05
CA ASP A 94 18.02 19.92 31.42
C ASP A 94 16.88 20.05 32.45
N LEU A 95 15.82 20.81 32.14
CA LEU A 95 14.69 21.06 33.03
C LEU A 95 13.74 19.88 33.17
N GLU A 96 13.57 19.06 32.14
CA GLU A 96 12.76 17.84 32.22
C GLU A 96 13.44 16.73 33.04
N GLY A 97 14.67 16.96 33.53
CA GLY A 97 15.40 15.95 34.29
C GLY A 97 15.61 14.68 33.47
N LEU A 98 15.64 14.79 32.14
CA LEU A 98 16.06 13.74 31.22
C LEU A 98 17.57 13.56 31.31
N ARG A 99 18.10 13.40 32.53
CA ARG A 99 19.37 12.72 32.70
C ARG A 99 19.18 11.36 32.05
N PRO A 100 20.02 10.97 31.08
CA PRO A 100 19.96 9.63 30.53
C PRO A 100 20.00 8.68 31.71
N ASP A 101 18.95 7.85 31.84
CA ASP A 101 18.85 6.88 32.91
C ASP A 101 20.21 6.17 32.99
N PRO A 102 20.94 6.22 34.12
CA PRO A 102 22.24 5.56 34.22
C PRO A 102 22.14 4.04 34.02
N ALA A 103 20.93 3.46 33.99
CA ALA A 103 20.68 2.09 33.53
C ALA A 103 20.80 1.91 32.00
N LEU A 104 20.70 2.99 31.20
CA LEU A 104 21.08 3.07 29.78
C LEU A 104 22.60 3.22 29.62
N ARG A 105 23.39 2.49 30.43
CA ARG A 105 24.81 2.24 30.15
C ARG A 105 24.94 1.85 28.68
N THR A 106 25.97 2.40 28.02
CA THR A 106 26.34 2.16 26.61
C THR A 106 25.96 0.74 26.20
N LEU A 107 24.92 0.66 25.37
CA LEU A 107 24.57 -0.61 24.73
C LEU A 107 25.84 -1.14 24.06
N ARG A 108 26.05 -2.45 24.09
CA ARG A 108 27.11 -3.02 23.25
C ARG A 108 26.80 -2.60 21.82
N ARG A 109 27.81 -2.17 21.06
CA ARG A 109 27.66 -1.68 19.68
C ARG A 109 26.71 -2.55 18.84
N SER A 110 26.84 -3.87 18.93
CA SER A 110 25.96 -4.80 18.21
C SER A 110 24.47 -4.77 18.59
N LEU A 111 24.14 -4.41 19.85
CA LEU A 111 22.75 -4.19 20.29
C LEU A 111 22.25 -2.80 19.87
N GLU A 112 23.13 -1.82 19.87
CA GLU A 112 22.85 -0.46 19.37
C GLU A 112 22.54 -0.49 17.87
N ASP A 113 23.37 -1.15 17.06
CA ASP A 113 23.17 -1.33 15.62
C ASP A 113 21.82 -2.01 15.33
N ALA A 114 21.47 -3.06 16.09
CA ALA A 114 20.19 -3.76 15.94
C ALA A 114 18.99 -2.86 16.31
N LEU A 115 19.14 -2.01 17.32
CA LEU A 115 18.10 -1.07 17.73
C LEU A 115 17.94 0.06 16.70
N LEU A 116 19.04 0.58 16.15
CA LEU A 116 19.02 1.59 15.08
C LEU A 116 18.40 1.05 13.79
N LEU A 117 18.73 -0.19 13.43
CA LEU A 117 18.13 -0.88 12.29
C LEU A 117 16.61 -1.04 12.46
N LEU A 118 16.17 -1.44 13.65
CA LEU A 118 14.75 -1.51 13.98
C LEU A 118 14.07 -0.14 14.00
N CYS A 119 14.78 0.90 14.41
CA CYS A 119 14.30 2.27 14.37
C CYS A 119 14.06 2.77 12.93
N ALA A 120 14.92 2.37 12.00
CA ALA A 120 14.77 2.68 10.58
C ALA A 120 13.63 1.90 9.92
N ALA A 121 13.44 0.63 10.30
CA ALA A 121 12.39 -0.24 9.78
C ALA A 121 11.50 -0.85 10.90
N PRO A 122 10.70 -0.03 11.61
CA PRO A 122 9.83 -0.53 12.67
C PRO A 122 8.72 -1.41 12.10
N LEU A 123 8.26 -2.40 12.86
CA LEU A 123 7.27 -3.42 12.46
C LEU A 123 7.80 -4.43 11.42
N ALA A 124 9.11 -4.47 11.18
CA ALA A 124 9.73 -5.54 10.42
C ALA A 124 9.87 -6.83 11.25
N THR A 125 9.96 -7.96 10.55
CA THR A 125 10.31 -9.27 11.15
C THR A 125 11.82 -9.39 11.33
N VAL A 126 12.27 -10.36 12.13
CA VAL A 126 13.70 -10.66 12.26
C VAL A 126 14.34 -10.96 10.90
N ASP A 127 13.65 -11.73 10.07
CA ASP A 127 14.17 -12.16 8.77
C ASP A 127 14.27 -11.00 7.77
N GLU A 128 13.37 -10.03 7.84
CA GLU A 128 13.42 -8.79 7.05
C GLU A 128 14.58 -7.90 7.51
N LEU A 129 14.66 -7.61 8.81
CA LEU A 129 15.75 -6.80 9.39
C LEU A 129 17.13 -7.41 9.16
N ALA A 130 17.26 -8.73 9.30
CA ALA A 130 18.50 -9.45 9.07
C ALA A 130 19.07 -9.21 7.67
N ARG A 131 18.20 -9.09 6.67
CA ARG A 131 18.58 -8.81 5.28
C ARG A 131 18.96 -7.35 5.08
N PHE A 132 18.24 -6.42 5.72
CA PHE A 132 18.57 -4.99 5.65
C PHE A 132 19.94 -4.69 6.25
N GLY A 133 20.25 -5.27 7.42
CA GLY A 133 21.54 -5.06 8.10
C GLY A 133 22.58 -6.14 7.82
N ARG A 134 22.38 -7.02 6.83
CA ARG A 134 23.31 -8.10 6.44
C ARG A 134 23.85 -8.95 7.58
N VAL A 135 23.02 -9.22 8.59
CA VAL A 135 23.38 -10.01 9.79
C VAL A 135 22.60 -11.33 9.78
N PRO A 136 23.20 -12.46 10.19
CA PRO A 136 22.46 -13.72 10.31
C PRO A 136 21.21 -13.58 11.19
N ALA A 137 20.08 -14.13 10.73
CA ALA A 137 18.80 -14.01 11.43
C ALA A 137 18.82 -14.56 12.86
N SER A 138 19.59 -15.63 13.12
CA SER A 138 19.80 -16.17 14.46
C SER A 138 20.48 -15.15 15.39
N THR A 139 21.53 -14.50 14.91
CA THR A 139 22.27 -13.45 15.62
C THR A 139 21.37 -12.24 15.89
N LEU A 140 20.60 -11.80 14.89
CA LEU A 140 19.70 -10.67 15.08
C LEU A 140 18.57 -11.01 16.06
N ARG A 141 18.02 -12.22 16.02
CA ARG A 141 17.03 -12.70 17.00
C ARG A 141 17.56 -12.62 18.42
N GLU A 142 18.77 -13.11 18.66
CA GLU A 142 19.40 -13.07 19.98
C GLU A 142 19.58 -11.62 20.48
N ARG A 143 19.97 -10.70 19.58
CA ARG A 143 20.10 -9.27 19.89
C ARG A 143 18.76 -8.64 20.25
N LEU A 144 17.72 -8.89 19.45
CA LEU A 144 16.37 -8.38 19.70
C LEU A 144 15.77 -8.96 20.99
N ASP A 145 16.00 -10.24 21.30
CA ASP A 145 15.55 -10.86 22.55
C ASP A 145 16.26 -10.25 23.77
N LYS A 146 17.56 -9.92 23.65
CA LYS A 146 18.29 -9.18 24.70
C LYS A 146 17.76 -7.76 24.88
N LEU A 147 17.43 -7.06 23.79
CA LEU A 147 16.81 -5.73 23.84
C LEU A 147 15.40 -5.79 24.45
N ALA A 148 14.62 -6.83 24.14
CA ALA A 148 13.29 -7.06 24.70
C ALA A 148 13.33 -7.34 26.20
N LYS A 149 14.28 -8.15 26.68
CA LYS A 149 14.51 -8.36 28.13
C LYS A 149 14.86 -7.07 28.88
N ARG A 150 15.39 -6.06 28.18
CA ARG A 150 15.69 -4.72 28.72
C ARG A 150 14.52 -3.74 28.56
N GLY A 151 13.41 -4.16 27.98
CA GLY A 151 12.25 -3.31 27.71
C GLY A 151 12.48 -2.25 26.62
N LEU A 152 13.51 -2.41 25.78
CA LEU A 152 13.84 -1.45 24.70
C LEU A 152 13.14 -1.79 23.39
N VAL A 153 12.74 -3.05 23.22
CA VAL A 153 12.06 -3.57 22.04
C VAL A 153 10.88 -4.40 22.50
N ASP A 154 9.80 -4.36 21.73
CA ASP A 154 8.66 -5.24 21.92
C ASP A 154 8.20 -5.77 20.55
N ALA A 155 7.22 -6.66 20.52
CA ALA A 155 6.73 -7.26 19.30
C ALA A 155 5.23 -7.54 19.33
N VAL A 156 4.63 -7.49 18.15
CA VAL A 156 3.21 -7.79 17.93
C VAL A 156 3.05 -8.98 16.99
N SER A 157 2.04 -9.80 17.25
CA SER A 157 1.64 -10.88 16.34
C SER A 157 0.80 -10.29 15.20
N HIS A 158 1.11 -10.66 13.96
CA HIS A 158 0.45 -10.14 12.77
C HIS A 158 0.10 -11.27 11.82
N HIS A 159 -1.15 -11.27 11.32
CA HIS A 159 -1.61 -12.20 10.29
C HIS A 159 -1.76 -11.46 8.96
N LEU A 160 -1.07 -11.94 7.93
CA LEU A 160 -1.27 -11.52 6.55
C LEU A 160 -1.54 -12.76 5.71
N GLY A 161 -2.74 -12.86 5.13
CA GLY A 161 -3.18 -14.05 4.39
C GLY A 161 -2.23 -14.44 3.26
N ALA A 162 -1.67 -13.43 2.58
CA ALA A 162 -0.73 -13.60 1.48
C ALA A 162 0.67 -14.13 1.90
N LEU A 163 1.01 -14.07 3.20
CA LEU A 163 2.27 -14.60 3.75
C LEU A 163 2.11 -15.97 4.45
N GLY A 164 0.93 -16.59 4.35
CA GLY A 164 0.64 -17.92 4.89
C GLY A 164 -0.31 -17.93 6.09
N SER A 165 -0.47 -19.10 6.71
CA SER A 165 -1.40 -19.30 7.83
C SER A 165 -0.81 -18.95 9.20
N ARG A 166 0.52 -18.97 9.33
CA ARG A 166 1.19 -18.72 10.61
C ARG A 166 1.32 -17.22 10.89
N PRO A 167 1.02 -16.76 12.11
CA PRO A 167 1.28 -15.39 12.51
C PRO A 167 2.77 -15.06 12.42
N GLN A 168 3.07 -13.84 12.00
CA GLN A 168 4.41 -13.27 12.00
C GLN A 168 4.62 -12.42 13.24
N ARG A 169 5.82 -12.48 13.81
CA ARG A 169 6.23 -11.61 14.92
C ARG A 169 6.93 -10.38 14.36
N ARG A 170 6.30 -9.21 14.51
CA ARG A 170 6.78 -7.92 14.01
C ARG A 170 7.26 -7.06 15.18
N TYR A 171 8.52 -6.63 15.11
CA TYR A 171 9.20 -5.97 16.23
C TYR A 171 9.06 -4.45 16.11
N PHE A 172 9.06 -3.73 17.24
CA PHE A 172 9.06 -2.27 17.26
C PHE A 172 9.86 -1.74 18.46
N PRO A 173 10.48 -0.55 18.35
CA PRO A 173 11.15 0.05 19.49
C PRO A 173 10.12 0.61 20.48
N THR A 174 10.35 0.41 21.77
CA THR A 174 9.55 1.05 22.82
C THR A 174 9.92 2.54 22.93
N ASP A 175 9.18 3.31 23.73
CA ASP A 175 9.55 4.68 24.08
C ASP A 175 10.98 4.76 24.67
N LYS A 176 11.33 3.81 25.54
CA LYS A 176 12.68 3.64 26.08
C LYS A 176 13.69 3.27 25.02
N GLY A 177 13.32 2.41 24.07
CA GLY A 177 14.15 2.05 22.92
C GLY A 177 14.49 3.24 22.03
N VAL A 178 13.49 4.07 21.70
CA VAL A 178 13.72 5.29 20.90
C VAL A 178 14.60 6.29 21.65
N ALA A 179 14.40 6.45 22.97
CA ALA A 179 15.28 7.30 23.79
C ALA A 179 16.72 6.78 23.81
N ALA A 180 16.92 5.47 23.97
CA ALA A 180 18.23 4.83 23.94
C ALA A 180 18.93 4.97 22.58
N ALA A 181 18.20 4.79 21.47
CA ALA A 181 18.73 5.02 20.12
C ALA A 181 19.08 6.48 19.87
N GLY A 182 18.28 7.42 20.40
CA GLY A 182 18.55 8.85 20.35
C GLY A 182 19.83 9.24 21.08
N ALA A 183 20.11 8.61 22.23
CA ALA A 183 21.34 8.84 22.99
C ALA A 183 22.60 8.35 22.26
N ALA A 184 22.46 7.39 21.35
CA ALA A 184 23.54 6.83 20.54
C ALA A 184 23.79 7.59 19.20
N THR A 185 22.91 8.53 18.85
CA THR A 185 22.93 9.24 17.56
C THR A 185 22.94 10.75 17.77
N GLN A 186 22.45 11.54 16.80
CA GLN A 186 22.33 13.00 16.89
C GLN A 186 21.19 13.48 17.81
N GLY A 187 20.78 12.66 18.78
CA GLY A 187 19.72 12.97 19.73
C GLY A 187 18.34 12.42 19.37
N ARG A 188 17.48 12.33 20.38
CA ARG A 188 16.11 11.79 20.28
C ARG A 188 15.24 12.54 19.25
N GLN A 189 15.35 13.86 19.20
CA GLN A 189 14.56 14.67 18.28
C GLN A 189 14.92 14.36 16.83
N HIS A 190 16.22 14.23 16.54
CA HIS A 190 16.69 13.82 15.22
C HIS A 190 16.07 12.48 14.83
N MET A 191 16.07 11.49 15.71
CA MET A 191 15.45 10.17 15.44
C MET A 191 13.97 10.28 15.06
N LEU A 192 13.19 11.05 15.81
CA LEU A 192 11.76 11.23 15.55
C LEU A 192 11.47 11.96 14.24
N THR A 193 12.40 12.81 13.79
CA THR A 193 12.31 13.53 12.52
C THR A 193 12.89 12.76 11.34
N ALA A 194 13.91 11.93 11.54
CA ALA A 194 14.68 11.27 10.47
C ALA A 194 14.26 9.82 10.22
N TYR A 195 13.46 9.23 11.10
CA TYR A 195 12.97 7.87 10.99
C TYR A 195 11.45 7.81 11.21
N PRO A 196 10.76 6.72 10.80
CA PRO A 196 9.31 6.59 10.94
C PRO A 196 8.87 6.28 12.39
N LEU A 197 9.44 7.00 13.36
CA LEU A 197 9.26 6.80 14.79
C LEU A 197 8.37 7.85 15.44
N SER A 198 8.03 8.95 14.78
CA SER A 198 7.07 9.90 15.33
C SER A 198 5.70 9.22 15.55
N ARG A 199 4.92 9.73 16.51
CA ARG A 199 3.55 9.28 16.79
C ARG A 199 2.67 9.18 15.55
N GLN A 200 2.75 10.17 14.66
CA GLN A 200 1.95 10.19 13.44
C GLN A 200 2.41 9.12 12.45
N TRP A 201 3.72 8.95 12.29
CA TRP A 201 4.32 7.97 11.41
C TRP A 201 4.05 6.54 11.86
N PHE A 202 4.30 6.25 13.14
CA PHE A 202 4.10 4.92 13.70
C PHE A 202 2.63 4.51 13.62
N ARG A 203 1.70 5.44 13.92
CA ARG A 203 0.26 5.22 13.70
C ARG A 203 -0.05 4.90 12.23
N LEU A 204 0.52 5.65 11.29
CA LEU A 204 0.30 5.40 9.86
C LEU A 204 0.82 4.02 9.44
N LEU A 205 1.99 3.60 9.91
CA LEU A 205 2.52 2.26 9.64
C LEU A 205 1.65 1.16 10.27
N ALA A 206 1.18 1.37 11.51
CA ALA A 206 0.30 0.43 12.20
C ALA A 206 -1.08 0.29 11.53
N GLU A 207 -1.69 1.40 11.09
CA GLU A 207 -2.92 1.41 10.29
C GLU A 207 -2.71 0.78 8.89
N ARG A 208 -1.46 0.67 8.44
CA ARG A 208 -1.05 0.10 7.14
C ARG A 208 -0.31 -1.23 7.26
N LEU A 209 -0.40 -1.91 8.39
CA LEU A 209 0.51 -3.02 8.72
C LEU A 209 0.56 -4.11 7.64
N ASP A 210 -0.57 -4.43 7.00
CA ASP A 210 -0.63 -5.42 5.91
C ASP A 210 0.14 -4.95 4.67
N ALA A 211 0.01 -3.68 4.26
CA ALA A 211 0.80 -3.12 3.17
C ALA A 211 2.27 -3.00 3.55
N VAL A 212 2.59 -2.59 4.79
CA VAL A 212 3.96 -2.49 5.30
C VAL A 212 4.64 -3.86 5.29
N ALA A 213 3.92 -4.92 5.67
CA ALA A 213 4.39 -6.29 5.64
C ALA A 213 4.77 -6.75 4.22
N VAL A 214 3.91 -6.48 3.22
CA VAL A 214 4.23 -6.75 1.81
C VAL A 214 5.45 -5.95 1.36
N LEU A 215 5.49 -4.65 1.67
CA LEU A 215 6.57 -3.74 1.27
C LEU A 215 7.92 -4.15 1.87
N TYR A 216 7.97 -4.53 3.14
CA TYR A 216 9.19 -5.03 3.77
C TYR A 216 9.63 -6.37 3.21
N ARG A 217 8.69 -7.26 2.86
CA ARG A 217 9.04 -8.51 2.20
C ARG A 217 9.64 -8.26 0.81
N VAL A 218 9.10 -7.32 0.05
CA VAL A 218 9.66 -6.90 -1.24
C VAL A 218 11.05 -6.28 -1.05
N ALA A 219 11.21 -5.35 -0.11
CA ALA A 219 12.51 -4.76 0.21
C ALA A 219 13.55 -5.79 0.65
N ALA A 220 13.14 -6.80 1.41
CA ALA A 220 14.01 -7.88 1.84
C ALA A 220 14.52 -8.71 0.64
N LYS A 221 13.66 -8.96 -0.34
CA LYS A 221 14.07 -9.63 -1.59
C LYS A 221 14.97 -8.76 -2.47
N ILE A 222 14.73 -7.45 -2.49
CA ILE A 222 15.63 -6.48 -3.13
C ILE A 222 17.00 -6.50 -2.46
N ALA A 223 17.06 -6.51 -1.13
CA ALA A 223 18.30 -6.61 -0.39
C ALA A 223 19.04 -7.92 -0.68
N ASP A 224 18.34 -9.07 -0.71
CA ASP A 224 18.96 -10.35 -1.07
C ASP A 224 19.61 -10.34 -2.46
N ALA A 225 19.03 -9.59 -3.41
CA ALA A 225 19.54 -9.48 -4.78
C ALA A 225 20.65 -8.42 -4.96
N ASP A 226 20.90 -7.58 -3.95
CA ASP A 226 21.94 -6.54 -4.03
C ASP A 226 23.35 -7.17 -3.96
N PRO A 227 24.18 -6.99 -5.00
CA PRO A 227 25.45 -7.69 -5.15
C PRO A 227 26.51 -7.29 -4.13
N LYS A 228 26.46 -6.08 -3.57
CA LYS A 228 27.43 -5.63 -2.56
C LYS A 228 26.83 -5.86 -1.16
N GLN A 229 27.67 -6.34 -0.24
CA GLN A 229 27.24 -6.85 1.06
C GLN A 229 27.16 -5.76 2.16
N ASP A 230 26.94 -4.51 1.77
CA ASP A 230 26.72 -3.42 2.74
C ASP A 230 25.23 -3.34 3.13
N ASP A 231 24.96 -2.50 4.13
CA ASP A 231 23.62 -2.27 4.66
C ASP A 231 22.70 -1.65 3.61
N VAL A 232 21.47 -2.17 3.54
CA VAL A 232 20.40 -1.68 2.66
C VAL A 232 19.49 -0.77 3.46
N ARG A 233 19.31 0.46 2.98
CA ARG A 233 18.44 1.43 3.63
C ARG A 233 17.02 1.35 3.06
N VAL A 234 16.04 1.40 3.95
CA VAL A 234 14.61 1.31 3.61
C VAL A 234 13.89 2.53 4.20
N ASP A 235 13.46 3.44 3.32
CA ASP A 235 12.75 4.67 3.70
C ASP A 235 11.28 4.61 3.28
N HIS A 236 10.38 4.99 4.20
CA HIS A 236 8.95 5.08 3.90
C HIS A 236 8.57 6.48 3.42
N TYR A 237 7.53 6.55 2.58
CA TYR A 237 6.92 7.81 2.17
C TYR A 237 5.55 7.99 2.81
N ARG A 238 5.37 9.10 3.55
CA ARG A 238 4.09 9.47 4.17
C ARG A 238 3.09 9.90 3.12
N HIS A 239 3.54 10.81 2.28
CA HIS A 239 2.84 11.36 1.13
C HIS A 239 3.87 11.44 0.00
N GLY A 240 3.44 11.20 -1.23
CA GLY A 240 4.34 11.16 -2.38
C GLY A 240 4.06 9.98 -3.31
N PRO A 241 4.78 9.93 -4.44
CA PRO A 241 4.51 8.96 -5.49
C PRO A 241 4.90 7.53 -5.11
N TYR A 242 5.78 7.32 -4.14
CA TYR A 242 6.24 6.00 -3.68
C TYR A 242 5.60 5.60 -2.36
N ASP A 243 5.61 4.29 -2.11
CA ASP A 243 5.35 3.72 -0.81
C ASP A 243 6.61 3.57 0.02
N LEU A 244 7.63 3.06 -0.63
CA LEU A 244 8.92 2.72 -0.07
C LEU A 244 10.01 3.15 -1.06
N LEU A 245 11.16 3.54 -0.54
CA LEU A 245 12.39 3.67 -1.30
C LEU A 245 13.43 2.77 -0.67
N VAL A 246 14.06 1.95 -1.49
CA VAL A 246 15.15 1.07 -1.09
C VAL A 246 16.43 1.60 -1.71
N THR A 247 17.41 1.92 -0.87
CA THR A 247 18.75 2.34 -1.32
C THR A 247 19.72 1.21 -1.05
N LEU A 248 20.30 0.69 -2.12
CA LEU A 248 21.27 -0.39 -2.10
C LEU A 248 22.67 0.11 -1.70
N SER A 249 23.55 -0.84 -1.40
CA SER A 249 24.95 -0.63 -1.02
C SER A 249 25.75 0.28 -1.97
N GLY A 250 25.41 0.29 -3.27
CA GLY A 250 26.03 1.16 -4.29
C GLY A 250 25.38 2.54 -4.47
N GLY A 251 24.41 2.93 -3.63
CA GLY A 251 23.63 4.15 -3.81
C GLY A 251 22.52 4.05 -4.86
N LEU A 252 22.38 2.89 -5.53
CA LEU A 252 21.28 2.60 -6.44
C LEU A 252 19.95 2.63 -5.67
N THR A 253 19.00 3.43 -6.17
CA THR A 253 17.71 3.66 -5.52
C THR A 253 16.55 2.99 -6.28
N ILE A 254 15.65 2.36 -5.53
CA ILE A 254 14.50 1.62 -6.05
C ILE A 254 13.23 2.09 -5.35
N GLY A 255 12.35 2.77 -6.07
CA GLY A 255 11.06 3.21 -5.58
C GLY A 255 10.01 2.12 -5.74
N VAL A 256 9.34 1.75 -4.67
CA VAL A 256 8.26 0.74 -4.69
C VAL A 256 6.91 1.43 -4.56
N ILE A 257 5.97 1.02 -5.42
CA ILE A 257 4.58 1.50 -5.47
C ILE A 257 3.68 0.29 -5.26
N ARG A 258 2.87 0.27 -4.21
CA ARG A 258 1.84 -0.76 -4.03
C ARG A 258 0.49 -0.25 -4.53
N GLN A 259 -0.15 -1.04 -5.38
CA GLN A 259 -1.50 -0.82 -5.91
C GLN A 259 -2.47 -1.83 -5.26
N GLY A 260 -2.94 -1.48 -4.06
CA GLY A 260 -3.91 -2.29 -3.33
C GLY A 260 -5.28 -2.41 -4.01
N PRO A 261 -6.14 -3.34 -3.56
CA PRO A 261 -7.42 -3.68 -4.20
C PRO A 261 -8.43 -2.54 -4.26
N MET A 262 -8.38 -1.60 -3.29
CA MET A 262 -9.30 -0.47 -3.22
C MET A 262 -8.87 0.72 -4.10
N LEU A 263 -7.64 0.71 -4.63
CA LEU A 263 -7.12 1.82 -5.41
C LEU A 263 -7.55 1.71 -6.88
N PRO A 264 -8.16 2.76 -7.46
CA PRO A 264 -8.46 2.77 -8.89
C PRO A 264 -7.18 2.90 -9.72
N THR A 265 -7.20 2.42 -10.96
CA THR A 265 -6.08 2.57 -11.91
C THR A 265 -5.71 4.03 -12.18
N SER A 266 -6.67 4.97 -12.03
CA SER A 266 -6.40 6.40 -12.11
C SER A 266 -5.43 6.90 -11.03
N ASN A 267 -5.45 6.31 -9.83
CA ASN A 267 -4.50 6.63 -8.77
C ASN A 267 -3.07 6.22 -9.15
N LEU A 268 -2.89 5.02 -9.72
CA LEU A 268 -1.61 4.58 -10.24
C LEU A 268 -1.09 5.53 -11.32
N ARG A 269 -1.92 5.89 -12.30
CA ARG A 269 -1.56 6.87 -13.35
C ARG A 269 -1.14 8.21 -12.76
N TYR A 270 -1.88 8.70 -11.76
CA TYR A 270 -1.53 9.93 -11.07
C TYR A 270 -0.15 9.83 -10.40
N ARG A 271 0.11 8.76 -9.63
CA ARG A 271 1.40 8.55 -8.96
C ARG A 271 2.55 8.46 -9.96
N LEU A 272 2.38 7.70 -11.05
CA LEU A 272 3.39 7.57 -12.10
C LEU A 272 3.66 8.90 -12.81
N ARG A 273 2.63 9.68 -13.10
CA ARG A 273 2.84 11.05 -13.62
C ARG A 273 3.57 11.90 -12.59
N SER A 274 3.22 11.85 -11.32
CA SER A 274 3.93 12.62 -10.29
C SER A 274 5.43 12.30 -10.26
N ILE A 275 5.82 11.03 -10.49
CA ILE A 275 7.23 10.62 -10.63
C ILE A 275 7.89 11.30 -11.82
N GLU A 276 7.21 11.32 -12.97
CA GLU A 276 7.71 11.98 -14.19
C GLU A 276 7.84 13.49 -14.04
N HIS A 277 7.16 14.10 -13.07
CA HIS A 277 7.29 15.53 -12.77
C HIS A 277 8.34 15.83 -11.70
N LEU A 278 8.89 14.82 -11.02
CA LEU A 278 10.00 15.03 -10.08
C LEU A 278 11.26 15.45 -10.86
N PRO A 279 12.13 16.31 -10.28
CA PRO A 279 13.50 16.51 -10.77
C PRO A 279 14.21 15.17 -10.98
N THR A 280 15.03 15.03 -12.02
CA THR A 280 15.75 13.77 -12.30
C THR A 280 16.58 13.29 -11.11
N SER A 281 17.18 14.22 -10.37
CA SER A 281 17.93 13.98 -9.12
C SER A 281 17.07 13.54 -7.93
N GLN A 282 15.75 13.49 -8.06
CA GLN A 282 14.85 13.01 -7.00
C GLN A 282 14.09 11.74 -7.43
N ARG A 283 14.28 11.29 -8.67
CA ARG A 283 13.70 10.05 -9.16
C ARG A 283 14.55 8.88 -8.68
N PRO A 284 13.93 7.79 -8.19
CA PRO A 284 14.63 6.55 -8.00
C PRO A 284 15.13 6.06 -9.35
N PHE A 285 16.24 5.34 -9.34
CA PHE A 285 16.77 4.75 -10.54
C PHE A 285 15.78 3.74 -11.14
N LEU A 286 15.23 2.82 -10.33
CA LEU A 286 14.17 1.89 -10.74
C LEU A 286 12.85 2.21 -10.04
N THR A 287 11.74 1.94 -10.71
CA THR A 287 10.40 1.94 -10.11
C THR A 287 9.80 0.54 -10.19
N LEU A 288 9.38 -0.01 -9.05
CA LEU A 288 8.73 -1.30 -8.94
C LEU A 288 7.27 -1.09 -8.54
N VAL A 289 6.34 -1.62 -9.33
CA VAL A 289 4.91 -1.55 -9.07
C VAL A 289 4.44 -2.94 -8.62
N VAL A 290 3.88 -3.00 -7.43
CA VAL A 290 3.34 -4.20 -6.80
C VAL A 290 1.82 -4.13 -6.91
N THR A 291 1.17 -5.09 -7.57
CA THR A 291 -0.29 -5.10 -7.68
C THR A 291 -0.90 -6.32 -7.00
N HIS A 292 -2.16 -6.22 -6.60
CA HIS A 292 -2.82 -7.28 -5.83
C HIS A 292 -3.29 -8.50 -6.63
N ALA A 293 -3.26 -8.46 -7.97
CA ALA A 293 -3.80 -9.52 -8.86
C ALA A 293 -3.23 -9.40 -10.28
N ASP A 294 -3.22 -10.47 -11.08
CA ASP A 294 -2.64 -10.45 -12.44
C ASP A 294 -3.37 -9.44 -13.33
N GLN A 295 -4.70 -9.39 -13.24
CA GLN A 295 -5.49 -8.41 -13.96
C GLN A 295 -5.15 -6.97 -13.56
N ALA A 296 -4.79 -6.74 -12.29
CA ALA A 296 -4.31 -5.44 -11.83
C ALA A 296 -2.91 -5.13 -12.37
N THR A 297 -2.03 -6.12 -12.49
CA THR A 297 -0.72 -6.03 -13.15
C THR A 297 -0.89 -5.63 -14.61
N ARG A 298 -1.75 -6.31 -15.36
CA ARG A 298 -2.05 -5.99 -16.77
C ARG A 298 -2.58 -4.57 -16.93
N ARG A 299 -3.49 -4.14 -16.04
CA ARG A 299 -3.99 -2.76 -16.00
C ARG A 299 -2.90 -1.75 -15.68
N ALA A 300 -1.99 -2.08 -14.76
CA ALA A 300 -0.84 -1.25 -14.42
C ALA A 300 0.07 -1.06 -15.63
N ILE A 301 0.42 -2.15 -16.32
CA ILE A 301 1.21 -2.14 -17.56
C ILE A 301 0.54 -1.26 -18.61
N ARG A 302 -0.77 -1.39 -18.86
CA ARG A 302 -1.48 -0.52 -19.81
C ARG A 302 -1.56 0.94 -19.37
N ALA A 303 -1.65 1.18 -18.07
CA ALA A 303 -1.63 2.52 -17.51
C ALA A 303 -0.27 3.20 -17.66
N LEU A 304 0.80 2.42 -17.88
CA LEU A 304 2.16 2.90 -17.97
C LEU A 304 2.52 3.55 -19.32
N GLY A 305 1.67 3.48 -20.35
CA GLY A 305 1.90 4.20 -21.61
C GLY A 305 3.02 3.58 -22.47
N ASP A 306 3.59 4.36 -23.40
CA ASP A 306 4.57 3.87 -24.38
C ASP A 306 5.82 3.29 -23.68
N PRO A 307 6.19 2.03 -23.96
CA PRO A 307 7.41 1.37 -23.54
C PRO A 307 8.70 2.20 -23.55
N SER A 308 8.87 3.03 -24.58
CA SER A 308 10.07 3.83 -24.78
C SER A 308 10.27 4.88 -23.69
N GLU A 309 9.17 5.31 -23.05
CA GLU A 309 9.17 6.35 -22.02
C GLU A 309 9.48 5.80 -20.61
N ARG A 310 9.34 4.48 -20.38
CA ARG A 310 9.35 3.90 -19.01
C ARG A 310 10.25 2.68 -18.79
N ARG A 311 11.38 2.60 -19.50
CA ARG A 311 12.38 1.51 -19.43
C ARG A 311 12.84 1.07 -18.04
N ARG A 312 12.68 1.91 -17.01
CA ARG A 312 13.10 1.64 -15.62
C ARG A 312 11.94 1.27 -14.69
N THR A 313 10.76 0.97 -15.24
CA THR A 313 9.58 0.57 -14.46
C THR A 313 9.27 -0.90 -14.65
N PHE A 314 9.02 -1.62 -13.56
CA PHE A 314 8.66 -3.03 -13.58
C PHE A 314 7.40 -3.25 -12.76
N VAL A 315 6.58 -4.23 -13.13
CA VAL A 315 5.36 -4.60 -12.41
C VAL A 315 5.43 -6.07 -12.03
N ALA A 316 4.96 -6.41 -10.84
CA ALA A 316 4.74 -7.79 -10.40
C ALA A 316 3.51 -7.88 -9.50
N THR A 317 2.97 -9.08 -9.35
CA THR A 317 1.84 -9.32 -8.44
C THR A 317 2.33 -9.58 -7.02
N GLU A 318 1.49 -9.26 -6.03
CA GLU A 318 1.75 -9.58 -4.63
C GLU A 318 1.92 -11.09 -4.45
N GLY A 319 1.11 -11.91 -5.12
CA GLY A 319 1.22 -13.37 -5.05
C GLY A 319 2.61 -13.87 -5.47
N GLU A 320 3.07 -13.48 -6.66
CA GLU A 320 4.40 -13.85 -7.18
C GLU A 320 5.53 -13.33 -6.29
N LEU A 321 5.41 -12.11 -5.77
CA LEU A 321 6.43 -11.51 -4.92
C LEU A 321 6.56 -12.22 -3.57
N LEU A 322 5.45 -12.75 -3.07
CA LEU A 322 5.41 -13.44 -1.79
C LEU A 322 5.75 -14.93 -1.94
N ALA A 323 5.46 -15.52 -3.11
CA ALA A 323 5.94 -16.83 -3.52
C ALA A 323 7.45 -16.80 -3.85
N GLY A 324 8.18 -17.88 -3.60
CA GLY A 324 9.60 -18.03 -3.98
C GLY A 324 10.61 -17.16 -3.22
N ASP A 325 11.88 -17.27 -3.61
CA ASP A 325 12.99 -16.41 -3.15
C ASP A 325 13.19 -15.22 -4.11
N HIS A 326 14.36 -14.57 -4.11
CA HIS A 326 14.65 -13.45 -5.03
C HIS A 326 15.06 -13.90 -6.44
N THR A 327 15.41 -15.18 -6.62
CA THR A 327 15.82 -15.77 -7.89
C THR A 327 14.62 -16.19 -8.74
N GLY A 328 13.50 -16.52 -8.10
CA GLY A 328 12.24 -16.89 -8.75
C GLY A 328 11.23 -15.75 -8.94
N ILE A 329 11.55 -14.49 -8.59
CA ILE A 329 10.59 -13.40 -8.77
C ILE A 329 10.50 -12.99 -10.23
N VAL A 330 9.30 -13.14 -10.78
CA VAL A 330 8.98 -12.69 -12.14
C VAL A 330 8.62 -11.21 -12.10
N TRP A 331 9.58 -10.33 -12.42
CA TRP A 331 9.27 -8.93 -12.68
C TRP A 331 9.01 -8.72 -14.17
N GLN A 332 7.85 -8.15 -14.49
CA GLN A 332 7.48 -7.82 -15.85
C GLN A 332 7.95 -6.39 -16.15
N GLN A 333 8.97 -6.25 -17.00
CA GLN A 333 9.43 -4.93 -17.43
C GLN A 333 8.33 -4.21 -18.20
N CYS A 334 8.00 -2.99 -17.76
CA CYS A 334 7.09 -2.11 -18.47
C CYS A 334 7.87 -1.42 -19.56
N GLY A 335 7.89 -2.00 -20.74
CA GLY A 335 8.89 -1.54 -21.70
C GLY A 335 8.94 -2.29 -23.01
N TYR A 336 7.89 -3.02 -23.36
CA TYR A 336 7.86 -3.73 -24.62
C TYR A 336 6.40 -4.06 -25.01
N GLY A 337 5.97 -3.60 -26.20
CA GLY A 337 4.65 -3.91 -26.76
C GLY A 337 3.59 -2.80 -26.72
N LEU A 338 3.88 -1.59 -27.21
CA LEU A 338 2.88 -0.67 -27.76
C LEU A 338 3.37 -0.05 -29.09
N GLY A 339 3.56 -0.88 -30.12
CA GLY A 339 3.57 -0.41 -31.51
C GLY A 339 4.92 -0.25 -32.25
N LEU A 340 5.97 -0.96 -31.85
CA LEU A 340 7.17 -1.14 -32.70
C LEU A 340 7.30 -2.61 -33.10
N ASP A 341 7.74 -2.81 -34.35
CA ASP A 341 8.02 -4.09 -34.98
C ASP A 341 9.55 -4.34 -34.89
N PRO A 342 10.03 -5.49 -34.35
CA PRO A 342 9.22 -6.62 -33.90
C PRO A 342 8.55 -6.36 -32.53
N PRO A 343 7.30 -6.83 -32.36
CA PRO A 343 6.58 -6.78 -31.11
C PRO A 343 7.23 -7.69 -30.08
N VAL A 344 7.08 -7.36 -28.80
CA VAL A 344 7.52 -8.28 -27.75
C VAL A 344 6.39 -9.19 -27.29
N GLU A 345 6.72 -10.48 -27.25
CA GLU A 345 6.10 -11.51 -26.44
C GLU A 345 6.09 -11.08 -24.97
N ILE A 346 4.97 -11.25 -24.27
CA ILE A 346 4.98 -11.12 -22.81
C ILE A 346 5.77 -12.30 -22.22
N SER A 347 7.10 -12.17 -22.19
CA SER A 347 8.11 -12.71 -21.26
C SER A 347 9.50 -12.20 -21.70
N PRO A 348 10.34 -11.69 -20.77
CA PRO A 348 11.22 -12.61 -20.07
C PRO A 348 11.16 -12.36 -18.57
N GLU A 349 10.80 -13.41 -17.85
CA GLU A 349 10.99 -13.53 -16.41
C GLU A 349 12.39 -13.05 -16.04
N THR A 350 12.50 -11.80 -15.56
CA THR A 350 13.79 -11.24 -15.18
C THR A 350 13.80 -11.19 -13.67
N SER A 351 14.57 -12.09 -13.07
CA SER A 351 14.78 -12.10 -11.62
C SER A 351 15.40 -10.78 -11.18
N LEU A 352 15.18 -10.38 -9.92
CA LEU A 352 15.87 -9.21 -9.36
C LEU A 352 17.39 -9.33 -9.51
N ALA A 353 17.92 -10.54 -9.40
CA ALA A 353 19.33 -10.85 -9.58
C ALA A 353 19.86 -10.53 -10.99
N ALA A 354 18.99 -10.51 -12.01
CA ALA A 354 19.36 -10.08 -13.36
C ALA A 354 19.14 -8.57 -13.59
N ILE A 355 18.11 -7.98 -12.98
CA ILE A 355 17.78 -6.55 -13.12
C ILE A 355 18.85 -5.66 -12.47
N LEU A 356 19.30 -6.00 -11.26
CA LEU A 356 20.16 -5.12 -10.47
C LEU A 356 21.59 -4.95 -11.04
N PRO A 357 22.28 -6.01 -11.50
CA PRO A 357 23.58 -5.83 -12.16
C PRO A 357 23.50 -5.02 -13.46
N TRP A 358 22.42 -5.19 -14.24
CA TRP A 358 22.18 -4.36 -15.43
C TRP A 358 22.00 -2.87 -15.07
N ALA A 359 21.27 -2.59 -13.99
CA ALA A 359 21.09 -1.24 -13.48
C ALA A 359 22.41 -0.61 -12.98
N ASP A 360 23.26 -1.39 -12.29
CA ASP A 360 24.58 -0.93 -11.81
C ASP A 360 25.51 -0.59 -13.00
N GLY A 361 25.56 -1.44 -14.03
CA GLY A 361 26.33 -1.14 -15.26
C GLY A 361 25.86 0.12 -16.00
N LEU A 362 24.55 0.40 -15.98
CA LEU A 362 24.01 1.64 -16.54
C LEU A 362 24.40 2.88 -15.71
N LEU A 363 24.46 2.77 -14.38
CA LEU A 363 24.98 3.83 -13.52
C LEU A 363 26.45 4.13 -13.84
N GLU A 364 27.30 3.11 -13.92
CA GLU A 364 28.73 3.24 -14.25
C GLU A 364 28.95 3.94 -15.61
N SER A 365 28.14 3.60 -16.62
CA SER A 365 28.21 4.27 -17.93
C SER A 365 27.73 5.73 -17.90
N SER A 366 26.85 6.08 -16.96
CA SER A 366 26.28 7.43 -16.79
C SER A 366 27.16 8.35 -15.92
N HIS A 367 28.06 7.78 -15.11
CA HIS A 367 28.95 8.50 -14.18
C HIS A 367 30.00 9.43 -14.84
N ARG A 368 29.98 9.62 -16.17
CA ARG A 368 30.71 10.72 -16.82
C ARG A 368 30.08 12.10 -16.59
N SER A 369 28.86 12.18 -16.03
CA SER A 369 28.23 13.44 -15.60
C SER A 369 28.00 13.43 -14.08
N ARG A 370 28.89 14.09 -13.33
CA ARG A 370 29.22 13.72 -11.94
C ARG A 370 28.54 14.55 -10.84
N HIS A 371 27.35 15.12 -11.06
CA HIS A 371 26.88 16.17 -10.13
C HIS A 371 25.57 16.03 -9.36
N ASP A 372 24.73 15.01 -9.56
CA ASP A 372 23.56 14.84 -8.69
C ASP A 372 23.27 13.36 -8.44
N GLU A 373 23.89 12.80 -7.40
CA GLU A 373 23.40 11.56 -6.80
C GLU A 373 21.94 11.78 -6.36
N PRO A 374 21.02 10.88 -6.72
CA PRO A 374 19.62 11.11 -6.39
C PRO A 374 19.42 11.06 -4.88
N ARG A 375 19.26 12.23 -4.26
CA ARG A 375 18.93 12.34 -2.84
C ARG A 375 17.41 12.38 -2.73
N PRO A 376 16.80 11.53 -1.89
CA PRO A 376 15.36 11.57 -1.72
C PRO A 376 14.96 12.97 -1.27
N ASP A 377 13.85 13.47 -1.81
CA ASP A 377 13.32 14.77 -1.43
C ASP A 377 13.03 14.78 0.07
N ALA A 378 13.90 15.46 0.83
CA ALA A 378 13.78 15.56 2.28
C ALA A 378 12.46 16.23 2.68
N ASP A 379 11.91 17.11 1.84
CA ASP A 379 10.64 17.81 2.10
C ASP A 379 9.43 16.91 1.80
N ALA A 380 9.52 16.00 0.81
CA ALA A 380 8.51 14.96 0.58
C ALA A 380 8.56 13.82 1.61
N LEU A 381 9.75 13.50 2.13
CA LEU A 381 9.92 12.54 3.22
C LEU A 381 9.46 13.11 4.58
N TYR A 382 9.70 14.40 4.82
CA TYR A 382 9.66 15.00 6.16
C TYR A 382 9.08 16.42 6.18
N PHE A 383 7.93 16.66 5.55
CA PHE A 383 7.39 18.04 5.51
C PHE A 383 7.40 18.68 6.90
N SER A 384 8.14 19.79 6.96
CA SER A 384 8.44 20.59 8.12
C SER A 384 7.19 21.36 8.55
N ARG A 385 6.68 21.04 9.76
CA ARG A 385 5.95 21.90 10.73
C ARG A 385 5.15 21.14 11.80
N VAL A 386 5.60 19.95 12.21
CA VAL A 386 4.97 19.24 13.34
C VAL A 386 6.06 18.79 14.29
N GLN A 387 5.98 19.23 15.55
CA GLN A 387 6.74 18.62 16.64
C GLN A 387 6.47 17.11 16.60
N ALA A 388 7.46 16.33 16.16
CA ALA A 388 7.35 14.88 16.11
C ALA A 388 7.19 14.41 17.55
N THR A 389 5.97 14.03 17.93
CA THR A 389 5.67 13.57 19.29
C THR A 389 6.05 12.11 19.43
N MET A 390 6.37 11.70 20.66
CA MET A 390 6.64 10.31 20.96
C MET A 390 5.40 9.44 20.73
N PRO A 391 5.54 8.28 20.07
CA PRO A 391 4.47 7.30 20.03
C PRO A 391 4.31 6.65 21.40
N GLU A 392 3.14 6.07 21.62
CA GLU A 392 2.93 5.02 22.62
C GLU A 392 2.69 3.72 21.84
N PRO A 393 3.75 3.03 21.37
CA PRO A 393 3.64 2.02 20.32
C PRO A 393 2.70 0.87 20.70
N THR A 394 2.82 0.36 21.92
CA THR A 394 2.02 -0.75 22.43
C THR A 394 0.53 -0.40 22.46
N GLN A 395 0.17 0.79 22.96
CA GLN A 395 -1.23 1.24 22.98
C GLN A 395 -1.76 1.49 21.58
N GLN A 396 -0.96 2.10 20.70
CA GLN A 396 -1.35 2.36 19.32
C GLN A 396 -1.62 1.06 18.57
N LEU A 397 -0.71 0.10 18.63
CA LEU A 397 -0.89 -1.22 18.01
C LEU A 397 -2.09 -1.95 18.59
N ALA A 398 -2.24 -1.93 19.92
CA ALA A 398 -3.39 -2.53 20.59
C ALA A 398 -4.71 -1.89 20.16
N SER A 399 -4.73 -0.63 19.74
CA SER A 399 -5.92 0.09 19.24
C SER A 399 -6.13 -0.01 17.71
N CYS A 400 -5.14 -0.49 16.96
CA CYS A 400 -5.19 -0.54 15.50
C CYS A 400 -5.97 -1.76 15.00
N LEU A 401 -7.08 -1.52 14.29
CA LEU A 401 -7.92 -2.59 13.75
C LEU A 401 -7.16 -3.62 12.88
N PRO A 402 -6.25 -3.24 11.95
CA PRO A 402 -5.51 -4.23 11.16
C PRO A 402 -4.66 -5.21 11.99
N VAL A 403 -4.31 -4.84 13.22
CA VAL A 403 -3.57 -5.69 14.16
C VAL A 403 -4.51 -6.64 14.91
N GLN A 404 -5.69 -6.15 15.30
CA GLN A 404 -6.67 -6.91 16.06
C GLN A 404 -7.38 -7.98 15.23
N LEU A 405 -7.53 -7.75 13.93
CA LEU A 405 -8.27 -8.64 13.04
C LEU A 405 -7.47 -9.91 12.73
N THR A 406 -8.13 -11.05 12.89
CA THR A 406 -7.69 -12.36 12.44
C THR A 406 -7.63 -12.43 10.91
N ARG A 407 -6.94 -13.44 10.38
CA ARG A 407 -6.89 -13.70 8.94
C ARG A 407 -8.29 -13.82 8.31
N ALA A 408 -9.17 -14.63 8.91
CA ALA A 408 -10.50 -14.87 8.35
C ALA A 408 -11.37 -13.60 8.32
N GLU A 409 -11.20 -12.70 9.29
CA GLU A 409 -11.87 -11.40 9.31
C GLU A 409 -11.35 -10.47 8.22
N LYS A 410 -10.04 -10.44 7.99
CA LYS A 410 -9.44 -9.68 6.89
C LYS A 410 -9.91 -10.21 5.53
N ASP A 411 -9.87 -11.53 5.34
CA ASP A 411 -10.32 -12.19 4.12
C ASP A 411 -11.81 -11.88 3.85
N ALA A 412 -12.66 -11.91 4.89
CA ALA A 412 -14.07 -11.54 4.75
C ALA A 412 -14.29 -10.06 4.41
N LEU A 413 -13.51 -9.13 4.99
CA LEU A 413 -13.58 -7.72 4.61
C LEU A 413 -13.17 -7.48 3.15
N ASP A 414 -12.14 -8.19 2.68
CA ASP A 414 -11.70 -8.13 1.29
C ASP A 414 -12.74 -8.67 0.32
N LEU A 415 -13.37 -9.80 0.67
CA LEU A 415 -14.46 -10.36 -0.09
C LEU A 415 -15.68 -9.44 -0.11
N LEU A 416 -16.06 -8.83 1.00
CA LEU A 416 -17.17 -7.86 1.04
C LEU A 416 -16.85 -6.57 0.29
N ALA A 417 -15.58 -6.19 0.16
CA ALA A 417 -15.16 -5.06 -0.66
C ALA A 417 -15.17 -5.36 -2.16
N ALA A 418 -14.92 -6.63 -2.54
CA ALA A 418 -15.01 -7.09 -3.92
C ALA A 418 -16.46 -7.44 -4.31
N TRP A 419 -17.20 -8.06 -3.40
CA TRP A 419 -18.55 -8.59 -3.60
C TRP A 419 -19.50 -8.00 -2.55
N PRO A 420 -19.76 -6.68 -2.58
CA PRO A 420 -20.69 -6.06 -1.64
C PRO A 420 -22.12 -6.57 -1.89
N LEU A 421 -23.06 -6.34 -0.98
CA LEU A 421 -24.46 -6.74 -1.14
C LEU A 421 -24.64 -8.26 -1.36
N CYS A 422 -23.85 -9.09 -0.66
CA CYS A 422 -23.96 -10.55 -0.72
C CYS A 422 -24.67 -11.10 0.53
N THR A 423 -25.30 -12.28 0.43
CA THR A 423 -25.87 -12.96 1.60
C THR A 423 -24.79 -13.69 2.40
N ARG A 424 -25.15 -14.19 3.58
CA ARG A 424 -24.23 -14.99 4.42
C ARG A 424 -23.83 -16.29 3.73
N GLU A 425 -24.75 -16.92 3.00
CA GLU A 425 -24.54 -18.12 2.20
C GLU A 425 -23.58 -17.84 1.05
N GLN A 426 -23.75 -16.71 0.38
CA GLN A 426 -22.85 -16.28 -0.69
C GLN A 426 -21.45 -15.97 -0.16
N LEU A 427 -21.34 -15.29 0.98
CA LEU A 427 -20.06 -15.07 1.63
C LEU A 427 -19.42 -16.41 2.06
N ALA A 428 -20.21 -17.37 2.52
CA ALA A 428 -19.72 -18.71 2.87
C ALA A 428 -19.08 -19.43 1.67
N GLY A 429 -19.72 -19.37 0.50
CA GLY A 429 -19.17 -19.93 -0.72
C GLY A 429 -17.92 -19.19 -1.20
N LEU A 430 -17.96 -17.85 -1.23
CA LEU A 430 -16.81 -17.00 -1.57
C LEU A 430 -15.60 -17.22 -0.64
N MET A 431 -15.82 -17.59 0.63
CA MET A 431 -14.77 -17.95 1.58
C MET A 431 -14.26 -19.39 1.40
N GLY A 432 -14.51 -20.03 0.25
CA GLY A 432 -14.08 -21.40 -0.04
C GLY A 432 -15.03 -22.47 0.48
N GLY A 433 -16.33 -22.19 0.52
CA GLY A 433 -17.35 -23.15 0.97
C GLY A 433 -17.30 -23.45 2.47
N VAL A 434 -16.92 -22.48 3.30
CA VAL A 434 -16.91 -22.64 4.77
C VAL A 434 -18.33 -22.75 5.32
N THR A 435 -18.48 -23.30 6.53
CA THR A 435 -19.81 -23.43 7.15
C THR A 435 -20.40 -22.06 7.52
N LEU A 436 -21.73 -21.93 7.45
CA LEU A 436 -22.45 -20.74 7.93
C LEU A 436 -22.11 -20.39 9.40
N ARG A 437 -21.85 -21.40 10.24
CA ARG A 437 -21.40 -21.19 11.62
C ARG A 437 -20.10 -20.39 11.67
N ARG A 438 -19.14 -20.71 10.79
CA ARG A 438 -17.85 -20.01 10.70
C ARG A 438 -18.03 -18.59 10.19
N VAL A 439 -18.85 -18.39 9.16
CA VAL A 439 -19.19 -17.05 8.66
C VAL A 439 -19.85 -16.20 9.75
N ASN A 440 -20.83 -16.75 10.46
CA ASN A 440 -21.51 -16.04 11.55
C ASN A 440 -20.55 -15.67 12.69
N GLN A 441 -19.55 -16.51 12.98
CA GLN A 441 -18.50 -16.17 13.96
C GLN A 441 -17.67 -14.97 13.49
N VAL A 442 -17.22 -14.97 12.24
CA VAL A 442 -16.45 -13.86 11.65
C VAL A 442 -17.29 -12.58 11.62
N LEU A 443 -18.52 -12.64 11.11
CA LEU A 443 -19.42 -11.49 11.02
C LEU A 443 -19.77 -10.91 12.40
N ARG A 444 -19.94 -11.76 13.43
CA ARG A 444 -20.18 -11.27 14.80
C ARG A 444 -19.03 -10.41 15.30
N SER A 445 -17.79 -10.86 15.09
CA SER A 445 -16.59 -10.11 15.47
C SER A 445 -16.47 -8.81 14.66
N LEU A 446 -16.63 -8.88 13.34
CA LEU A 446 -16.61 -7.69 12.47
C LEU A 446 -17.67 -6.65 12.85
N ARG A 447 -18.87 -7.09 13.28
CA ARG A 447 -19.94 -6.20 13.80
C ARG A 447 -19.61 -5.60 15.16
N GLN A 448 -18.93 -6.34 16.05
CA GLN A 448 -18.45 -5.78 17.32
C GLN A 448 -17.47 -4.62 17.10
N HIS A 449 -16.71 -4.67 16.00
CA HIS A 449 -15.83 -3.60 15.57
C HIS A 449 -16.49 -2.55 14.66
N ASP A 450 -17.80 -2.67 14.40
CA ASP A 450 -18.58 -1.80 13.52
C ASP A 450 -17.98 -1.72 12.09
N LEU A 451 -17.53 -2.85 11.53
CA LEU A 451 -16.90 -2.90 10.21
C LEU A 451 -17.84 -3.41 9.11
N VAL A 452 -18.87 -4.15 9.50
CA VAL A 452 -19.86 -4.75 8.61
C VAL A 452 -21.25 -4.46 9.16
N GLN A 453 -22.16 -4.09 8.27
CA GLN A 453 -23.58 -3.99 8.56
C GLN A 453 -24.37 -4.96 7.68
N GLU A 454 -25.61 -5.19 8.08
CA GLU A 454 -26.57 -6.04 7.37
C GLU A 454 -27.84 -5.25 7.15
N ASP A 455 -28.29 -5.20 5.90
CA ASP A 455 -29.54 -4.58 5.46
C ASP A 455 -30.43 -5.69 4.89
N ASP A 456 -31.55 -5.97 5.56
CA ASP A 456 -32.35 -7.19 5.39
C ASP A 456 -31.50 -8.47 5.52
N THR A 457 -31.00 -9.02 4.41
CA THR A 457 -30.13 -10.20 4.34
C THR A 457 -28.80 -9.93 3.64
N LEU A 458 -28.56 -8.68 3.23
CA LEU A 458 -27.42 -8.27 2.42
C LEU A 458 -26.33 -7.68 3.31
N LEU A 459 -25.13 -8.24 3.19
CA LEU A 459 -23.95 -7.82 3.90
C LEU A 459 -23.23 -6.71 3.14
N MET A 460 -22.78 -5.70 3.86
CA MET A 460 -22.00 -4.60 3.30
C MET A 460 -21.05 -4.01 4.34
N LEU A 461 -20.02 -3.33 3.87
CA LEU A 461 -19.09 -2.62 4.73
C LEU A 461 -19.71 -1.33 5.25
N THR A 462 -19.47 -1.02 6.52
CA THR A 462 -19.76 0.32 7.09
C THR A 462 -18.72 1.33 6.61
N ASP A 463 -18.94 2.62 6.83
CA ASP A 463 -17.91 3.65 6.57
C ASP A 463 -16.62 3.41 7.37
N ARG A 464 -16.75 2.85 8.57
CA ARG A 464 -15.60 2.46 9.40
C ARG A 464 -14.88 1.24 8.80
N GLY A 465 -15.60 0.25 8.28
CA GLY A 465 -15.04 -0.88 7.53
C GLY A 465 -14.30 -0.43 6.28
N LEU A 466 -14.91 0.45 5.49
CA LEU A 466 -14.30 1.07 4.31
C LEU A 466 -13.07 1.91 4.66
N THR A 467 -13.13 2.68 5.74
CA THR A 467 -11.99 3.46 6.25
C THR A 467 -10.85 2.55 6.69
N CYS A 468 -11.16 1.44 7.36
CA CYS A 468 -10.18 0.44 7.77
C CYS A 468 -9.45 -0.14 6.56
N LEU A 469 -10.19 -0.58 5.52
CA LEU A 469 -9.60 -1.09 4.28
C LEU A 469 -8.82 -0.02 3.52
N ALA A 470 -9.36 1.20 3.41
CA ALA A 470 -8.69 2.29 2.72
C ALA A 470 -7.35 2.63 3.37
N ARG A 471 -7.33 2.72 4.71
CA ARG A 471 -6.10 2.94 5.47
C ARG A 471 -5.14 1.78 5.28
N ARG A 472 -5.60 0.53 5.35
CA ARG A 472 -4.78 -0.66 5.13
C ARG A 472 -4.05 -0.64 3.78
N ASP A 473 -4.69 -0.12 2.72
CA ASP A 473 -4.18 -0.13 1.34
C ASP A 473 -3.58 1.18 0.83
N ARG A 474 -3.39 2.21 1.68
CA ARG A 474 -3.05 3.60 1.27
C ARG A 474 -4.08 4.23 0.33
N ALA A 475 -5.30 3.72 0.26
CA ALA A 475 -6.35 4.43 -0.46
C ALA A 475 -6.71 5.71 0.29
N ALA A 476 -6.93 6.79 -0.46
CA ALA A 476 -7.50 7.99 0.13
C ALA A 476 -8.90 7.64 0.62
N VAL A 477 -9.11 7.78 1.94
CA VAL A 477 -10.37 7.40 2.59
C VAL A 477 -11.57 8.02 1.87
N GLY A 478 -11.49 9.30 1.48
CA GLY A 478 -12.54 9.97 0.69
C GLY A 478 -12.88 9.26 -0.62
N LEU A 479 -11.88 8.90 -1.43
CA LEU A 479 -12.11 8.17 -2.70
C LEU A 479 -12.79 6.81 -2.49
N THR A 480 -12.49 6.14 -1.38
CA THR A 480 -13.12 4.86 -1.06
C THR A 480 -14.57 5.06 -0.61
N LEU A 481 -14.83 6.02 0.29
CA LEU A 481 -16.17 6.32 0.79
C LEU A 481 -17.09 6.81 -0.35
N ASP A 482 -16.65 7.74 -1.19
CA ASP A 482 -17.43 8.26 -2.33
C ASP A 482 -17.91 7.17 -3.30
N ARG A 483 -17.18 6.05 -3.37
CA ARG A 483 -17.51 4.92 -4.25
C ARG A 483 -18.35 3.85 -3.57
N TRP A 484 -18.06 3.58 -2.31
CA TRP A 484 -18.52 2.36 -1.64
C TRP A 484 -19.40 2.57 -0.41
N THR A 485 -19.62 3.81 0.04
CA THR A 485 -20.48 4.07 1.20
C THR A 485 -21.89 3.55 0.98
N ALA A 486 -22.32 2.68 1.89
CA ALA A 486 -23.56 1.96 1.81
C ALA A 486 -24.67 2.54 2.71
N GLN A 487 -24.50 3.77 3.22
CA GLN A 487 -25.55 4.43 4.00
C GLN A 487 -26.77 4.75 3.11
N PRO A 488 -28.00 4.40 3.52
CA PRO A 488 -29.21 4.97 2.94
C PRO A 488 -29.28 6.48 3.30
N PRO A 489 -29.86 7.36 2.47
CA PRO A 489 -30.12 8.73 2.87
C PRO A 489 -31.06 8.74 4.07
N ILE A 490 -30.95 9.82 4.83
CA ILE A 490 -31.62 10.08 6.11
C ILE A 490 -33.17 10.04 6.01
N ALA A 491 -33.76 9.88 4.83
CA ALA A 491 -35.20 9.80 4.62
C ALA A 491 -35.61 8.48 3.94
N ASN A 492 -36.04 7.48 4.73
CA ASN A 492 -36.85 6.28 4.40
C ASN A 492 -36.71 5.63 3.00
N SER A 493 -35.60 5.86 2.30
CA SER A 493 -35.36 5.43 0.94
C SER A 493 -34.07 4.62 0.92
N LYS A 494 -34.11 3.44 0.29
CA LYS A 494 -32.99 2.52 0.13
C LYS A 494 -31.99 3.03 -0.92
N VAL A 495 -31.56 4.29 -0.83
CA VAL A 495 -30.65 4.89 -1.82
C VAL A 495 -29.22 4.86 -1.28
N TYR A 496 -28.34 4.06 -1.85
CA TYR A 496 -26.94 4.06 -1.40
C TYR A 496 -26.20 5.32 -1.89
N ILE A 497 -25.36 5.93 -1.05
CA ILE A 497 -24.62 7.16 -1.39
C ILE A 497 -23.45 6.89 -2.34
N GLY A 498 -22.72 5.79 -2.14
CA GLY A 498 -21.54 5.43 -2.92
C GLY A 498 -21.86 5.14 -4.39
N THR A 499 -21.14 5.77 -5.32
CA THR A 499 -21.43 5.67 -6.76
C THR A 499 -21.48 4.24 -7.30
N ALA A 500 -20.57 3.35 -6.85
CA ALA A 500 -20.51 1.97 -7.30
C ALA A 500 -21.58 1.10 -6.60
N VAL A 501 -21.75 1.25 -5.28
CA VAL A 501 -22.78 0.51 -4.52
C VAL A 501 -24.17 0.86 -5.01
N ARG A 502 -24.45 2.13 -5.29
CA ARG A 502 -25.71 2.58 -5.87
C ARG A 502 -25.98 1.93 -7.23
N ALA A 503 -24.97 1.79 -8.07
CA ALA A 503 -25.11 1.14 -9.38
C ALA A 503 -25.46 -0.37 -9.23
N LEU A 504 -24.82 -1.06 -8.27
CA LEU A 504 -25.11 -2.47 -7.98
C LEU A 504 -26.51 -2.64 -7.37
N ALA A 505 -26.87 -1.79 -6.41
CA ALA A 505 -28.16 -1.80 -5.75
C ALA A 505 -29.33 -1.46 -6.69
N ALA A 506 -29.09 -0.74 -7.78
CA ALA A 506 -30.08 -0.51 -8.83
C ALA A 506 -30.41 -1.78 -9.64
N GLN A 507 -29.60 -2.84 -9.55
CA GLN A 507 -29.77 -4.10 -10.26
C GLN A 507 -29.61 -5.32 -9.33
N PRO A 508 -30.40 -5.42 -8.25
CA PRO A 508 -30.11 -6.33 -7.14
C PRO A 508 -30.16 -7.81 -7.56
N ARG A 509 -31.10 -8.19 -8.45
CA ARG A 509 -31.18 -9.56 -8.98
C ARG A 509 -30.02 -9.93 -9.91
N HIS A 510 -29.51 -8.97 -10.70
CA HIS A 510 -28.33 -9.19 -11.56
C HIS A 510 -27.11 -9.45 -10.71
N HIS A 511 -26.87 -8.54 -9.77
CA HIS A 511 -25.78 -8.65 -8.82
C HIS A 511 -25.85 -9.94 -7.98
N ALA A 512 -27.04 -10.32 -7.53
CA ALA A 512 -27.26 -11.57 -6.82
C ALA A 512 -26.92 -12.80 -7.68
N GLY A 513 -27.30 -12.81 -8.96
CA GLY A 513 -26.97 -13.89 -9.91
C GLY A 513 -25.46 -14.05 -10.12
N VAL A 514 -24.76 -12.94 -10.40
CA VAL A 514 -23.29 -12.92 -10.57
C VAL A 514 -22.59 -13.37 -9.28
N THR A 515 -23.03 -12.86 -8.13
CA THR A 515 -22.44 -13.21 -6.83
C THR A 515 -22.72 -14.67 -6.46
N ASN A 516 -23.91 -15.20 -6.79
CA ASN A 516 -24.23 -16.60 -6.60
C ASN A 516 -23.33 -17.50 -7.45
N PHE A 517 -23.13 -17.16 -8.73
CA PHE A 517 -22.18 -17.87 -9.59
C PHE A 517 -20.77 -17.89 -8.97
N ALA A 518 -20.24 -16.72 -8.59
CA ALA A 518 -18.91 -16.58 -8.02
C ALA A 518 -18.75 -17.39 -6.71
N SER A 519 -19.75 -17.32 -5.83
CA SER A 519 -19.83 -18.06 -4.57
C SER A 519 -19.81 -19.58 -4.80
N THR A 520 -20.67 -20.07 -5.69
CA THR A 520 -20.77 -21.50 -6.00
C THR A 520 -19.49 -22.01 -6.64
N LEU A 521 -18.89 -21.26 -7.57
CA LEU A 521 -17.64 -21.63 -8.24
C LEU A 521 -16.51 -21.78 -7.22
N THR A 522 -16.38 -20.80 -6.32
CA THR A 522 -15.34 -20.83 -5.28
C THR A 522 -15.54 -22.01 -4.32
N ALA A 523 -16.78 -22.32 -3.95
CA ALA A 523 -17.10 -23.45 -3.07
C ALA A 523 -16.89 -24.82 -3.74
N GLU A 524 -17.14 -24.94 -5.06
CA GLU A 524 -16.86 -26.16 -5.82
C GLU A 524 -15.37 -26.38 -6.02
N VAL A 525 -14.62 -25.32 -6.38
CA VAL A 525 -13.16 -25.39 -6.52
C VAL A 525 -12.50 -25.79 -5.22
N ALA A 526 -12.90 -25.21 -4.09
CA ALA A 526 -12.36 -25.57 -2.77
C ALA A 526 -12.60 -27.04 -2.36
N ARG A 527 -13.63 -27.70 -2.93
CA ARG A 527 -13.92 -29.13 -2.73
C ARG A 527 -13.23 -30.04 -3.75
N SER A 528 -12.79 -29.48 -4.86
CA SER A 528 -12.10 -30.20 -5.93
C SER A 528 -10.62 -30.41 -5.60
N ARG A 529 -10.07 -31.56 -6.01
CA ARG A 529 -8.62 -31.82 -5.95
C ARG A 529 -7.89 -31.53 -7.26
N HIS A 530 -8.65 -31.20 -8.31
CA HIS A 530 -8.13 -31.06 -9.67
C HIS A 530 -8.23 -29.63 -10.20
N HIS A 531 -8.86 -28.74 -9.43
CA HIS A 531 -9.16 -27.39 -9.84
C HIS A 531 -8.55 -26.40 -8.86
N ASP A 532 -8.00 -25.32 -9.40
CA ASP A 532 -7.61 -24.14 -8.64
C ASP A 532 -8.20 -22.89 -9.32
N LEU A 533 -8.55 -21.89 -8.52
CA LEU A 533 -9.21 -20.67 -8.97
C LEU A 533 -8.34 -19.46 -8.66
N PHE A 534 -8.10 -18.66 -9.69
CA PHE A 534 -7.28 -17.47 -9.61
C PHE A 534 -8.06 -16.27 -10.14
N ASP A 535 -7.75 -15.09 -9.60
CA ASP A 535 -8.24 -13.81 -10.12
C ASP A 535 -9.76 -13.73 -10.34
N LEU A 536 -10.55 -14.32 -9.43
CA LEU A 536 -12.01 -14.16 -9.45
C LEU A 536 -12.38 -12.71 -9.09
N LEU A 537 -12.64 -11.91 -10.12
CA LEU A 537 -12.83 -10.47 -10.03
C LEU A 537 -14.24 -10.04 -10.46
N PRO A 538 -14.90 -9.16 -9.70
CA PRO A 538 -16.22 -8.60 -10.04
C PRO A 538 -16.12 -7.54 -11.15
N THR A 539 -17.26 -7.12 -11.71
CA THR A 539 -17.39 -6.20 -12.87
C THR A 539 -16.51 -4.95 -12.80
N HIS A 540 -16.50 -4.30 -11.63
CA HIS A 540 -15.75 -3.07 -11.39
C HIS A 540 -14.23 -3.30 -11.33
N ARG A 541 -13.77 -4.55 -11.19
CA ARG A 541 -12.37 -4.99 -11.23
C ARG A 541 -12.01 -5.82 -12.46
N SER A 542 -12.99 -6.28 -13.23
CA SER A 542 -12.79 -7.08 -14.45
C SER A 542 -12.80 -6.26 -15.74
N SER A 543 -13.31 -5.02 -15.75
CA SER A 543 -13.35 -4.15 -16.95
C SER A 543 -12.01 -4.06 -17.70
N ILE A 544 -12.04 -4.18 -19.03
CA ILE A 544 -10.83 -4.30 -19.87
C ILE A 544 -10.85 -3.20 -20.93
N GLY A 545 -9.88 -2.26 -20.85
CA GLY A 545 -9.69 -1.22 -21.85
C GLY A 545 -8.63 -1.61 -22.89
N TYR A 546 -8.92 -1.48 -24.18
CA TYR A 546 -8.02 -1.86 -25.26
C TYR A 546 -8.05 -0.82 -26.40
N ARG A 547 -7.01 -0.80 -27.23
CA ARG A 547 -6.88 0.15 -28.34
C ARG A 547 -6.93 -0.58 -29.68
N ARG A 548 -7.78 -0.10 -30.60
CA ARG A 548 -7.84 -0.58 -32.00
C ARG A 548 -7.69 0.62 -32.92
N GLY A 549 -6.58 0.70 -33.65
CA GLY A 549 -6.20 1.90 -34.39
C GLY A 549 -5.94 3.09 -33.46
N ARG A 550 -6.65 4.21 -33.67
CA ARG A 550 -6.57 5.42 -32.81
C ARG A 550 -7.66 5.49 -31.73
N ILE A 551 -8.57 4.52 -31.69
CA ILE A 551 -9.75 4.56 -30.81
C ILE A 551 -9.53 3.63 -29.61
N ASN A 552 -9.90 4.13 -28.43
CA ASN A 552 -9.91 3.37 -27.19
C ASN A 552 -11.31 2.77 -26.98
N TYR A 553 -11.35 1.48 -26.73
CA TYR A 553 -12.56 0.70 -26.45
C TYR A 553 -12.48 0.10 -25.05
N MET A 554 -13.64 -0.35 -24.54
CA MET A 554 -13.74 -1.02 -23.26
C MET A 554 -14.79 -2.14 -23.33
N ILE A 555 -14.49 -3.26 -22.67
CA ILE A 555 -15.48 -4.29 -22.34
C ILE A 555 -15.66 -4.36 -20.83
N HIS A 556 -16.86 -4.77 -20.40
CA HIS A 556 -17.29 -4.78 -19.01
C HIS A 556 -17.90 -6.15 -18.64
N PRO A 557 -17.09 -7.22 -18.61
CA PRO A 557 -17.57 -8.52 -18.18
C PRO A 557 -18.08 -8.45 -16.74
N ASP A 558 -19.18 -9.13 -16.43
CA ASP A 558 -19.78 -9.16 -15.10
C ASP A 558 -18.83 -9.73 -14.04
N ALA A 559 -18.03 -10.73 -14.43
CA ALA A 559 -16.88 -11.20 -13.69
C ALA A 559 -15.78 -11.69 -14.63
N SER A 560 -14.56 -11.82 -14.14
CA SER A 560 -13.47 -12.52 -14.84
C SER A 560 -12.77 -13.43 -13.85
N PHE A 561 -12.23 -14.56 -14.32
CA PHE A 561 -11.45 -15.48 -13.49
C PHE A 561 -10.56 -16.37 -14.35
N THR A 562 -9.60 -17.05 -13.72
CA THR A 562 -8.79 -18.10 -14.35
C THR A 562 -9.00 -19.40 -13.58
N LEU A 563 -9.33 -20.47 -14.30
CA LEU A 563 -9.46 -21.80 -13.73
C LEU A 563 -8.26 -22.64 -14.17
N GLU A 564 -7.55 -23.21 -13.22
CA GLU A 564 -6.58 -24.27 -13.49
C GLU A 564 -7.27 -25.63 -13.38
N TYR A 565 -7.04 -26.51 -14.34
CA TYR A 565 -7.45 -27.90 -14.30
C TYR A 565 -6.29 -28.80 -14.70
N LYS A 566 -5.86 -29.69 -13.79
CA LYS A 566 -4.74 -30.63 -14.01
C LYS A 566 -3.48 -29.94 -14.59
N GLY A 567 -3.09 -28.78 -14.06
CA GLY A 567 -1.90 -28.05 -14.50
C GLY A 567 -2.12 -27.09 -15.68
N LYS A 568 -3.31 -27.06 -16.28
CA LYS A 568 -3.62 -26.18 -17.42
C LYS A 568 -4.52 -25.04 -16.99
N TRP A 569 -4.13 -23.81 -17.34
CA TRP A 569 -4.78 -22.58 -16.93
C TRP A 569 -5.65 -22.04 -18.06
N HIS A 570 -6.91 -21.74 -17.77
CA HIS A 570 -7.91 -21.28 -18.73
C HIS A 570 -8.63 -20.02 -18.21
N PRO A 571 -8.52 -18.88 -18.92
CA PRO A 571 -9.16 -17.65 -18.50
C PRO A 571 -10.62 -17.58 -19.00
N PHE A 572 -11.48 -16.97 -18.20
CA PHE A 572 -12.90 -16.82 -18.48
C PHE A 572 -13.39 -15.39 -18.22
N LEU A 573 -14.33 -14.95 -19.08
CA LEU A 573 -15.10 -13.74 -18.93
C LEU A 573 -16.58 -14.14 -18.76
N LEU A 574 -17.21 -13.70 -17.69
CA LEU A 574 -18.60 -14.03 -17.37
C LEU A 574 -19.54 -12.90 -17.78
N GLU A 575 -20.66 -13.26 -18.37
CA GLU A 575 -21.83 -12.42 -18.63
C GLU A 575 -23.05 -13.11 -18.03
N PHE A 576 -23.71 -12.47 -17.07
CA PHE A 576 -24.96 -12.97 -16.49
C PHE A 576 -26.13 -12.29 -17.20
N GLU A 577 -26.82 -13.00 -18.08
CA GLU A 577 -27.85 -12.41 -18.93
C GLU A 577 -29.25 -12.59 -18.34
N ARG A 578 -29.89 -11.45 -18.04
CA ARG A 578 -31.25 -11.40 -17.47
C ARG A 578 -32.31 -10.97 -18.46
N ARG A 579 -31.93 -10.29 -19.55
CA ARG A 579 -32.85 -9.58 -20.45
C ARG A 579 -32.81 -10.10 -21.88
N ALA A 580 -32.28 -11.30 -22.10
CA ALA A 580 -32.27 -11.97 -23.41
C ALA A 580 -33.66 -12.31 -23.98
N THR A 581 -34.75 -11.78 -23.43
CA THR A 581 -36.02 -11.67 -24.18
C THR A 581 -35.97 -10.64 -25.30
N THR A 582 -34.92 -9.81 -25.42
CA THR A 582 -34.68 -8.98 -26.61
C THR A 582 -33.43 -9.40 -27.39
N PRO A 583 -33.59 -10.31 -28.39
CA PRO A 583 -32.53 -10.75 -29.31
C PRO A 583 -31.67 -9.63 -29.92
N LYS A 584 -32.22 -8.41 -30.02
CA LYS A 584 -31.55 -7.24 -30.63
C LYS A 584 -30.28 -6.77 -29.90
N ARG A 585 -30.09 -7.08 -28.61
CA ARG A 585 -28.92 -6.60 -27.83
C ARG A 585 -27.75 -7.58 -27.78
N ILE A 586 -28.02 -8.86 -27.98
CA ILE A 586 -27.02 -9.93 -27.99
C ILE A 586 -25.93 -9.67 -29.05
N PRO A 587 -26.27 -9.35 -30.32
CA PRO A 587 -25.27 -9.03 -31.33
C PRO A 587 -24.38 -7.83 -30.96
N GLN A 588 -24.93 -6.81 -30.30
CA GLN A 588 -24.17 -5.62 -29.90
C GLN A 588 -23.16 -5.95 -28.78
N ARG A 589 -23.57 -6.79 -27.82
CA ARG A 589 -22.71 -7.28 -26.74
C ARG A 589 -21.60 -8.18 -27.29
N LEU A 590 -21.97 -9.17 -28.10
CA LEU A 590 -21.02 -10.04 -28.80
C LEU A 590 -20.07 -9.25 -29.72
N ALA A 591 -20.54 -8.20 -30.39
CA ALA A 591 -19.69 -7.36 -31.23
C ALA A 591 -18.56 -6.69 -30.45
N SER A 592 -18.76 -6.37 -29.16
CA SER A 592 -17.70 -5.80 -28.31
C SER A 592 -16.62 -6.84 -28.02
N TYR A 593 -17.01 -8.08 -27.71
CA TYR A 593 -16.10 -9.21 -27.57
C TYR A 593 -15.39 -9.54 -28.88
N ARG A 594 -16.10 -9.62 -30.01
CA ARG A 594 -15.49 -9.83 -31.34
C ARG A 594 -14.45 -8.77 -31.63
N ARG A 595 -14.75 -7.49 -31.37
CA ARG A 595 -13.77 -6.40 -31.56
C ARG A 595 -12.54 -6.57 -30.67
N TYR A 596 -12.70 -7.05 -29.44
CA TYR A 596 -11.61 -7.31 -28.51
C TYR A 596 -10.74 -8.50 -28.96
N PHE A 597 -11.36 -9.62 -29.32
CA PHE A 597 -10.66 -10.85 -29.76
C PHE A 597 -9.93 -10.63 -31.09
N THR A 598 -10.58 -9.97 -32.05
CA THR A 598 -9.96 -9.64 -33.35
C THR A 598 -8.87 -8.56 -33.26
N SER A 599 -8.75 -7.85 -32.14
CA SER A 599 -7.72 -6.81 -31.99
C SER A 599 -6.34 -7.36 -31.57
N GLY A 600 -6.22 -8.66 -31.30
CA GLY A 600 -5.01 -9.29 -30.75
C GLY A 600 -4.80 -9.02 -29.25
N TRP A 601 -5.61 -8.15 -28.63
CA TRP A 601 -5.50 -7.85 -27.21
C TRP A 601 -5.98 -9.00 -26.32
N ALA A 602 -6.94 -9.81 -26.75
CA ALA A 602 -7.44 -10.92 -25.94
C ALA A 602 -6.33 -11.92 -25.57
N GLU A 603 -5.55 -12.39 -26.55
CA GLU A 603 -4.43 -13.31 -26.29
C GLU A 603 -3.34 -12.63 -25.46
N ARG A 604 -2.97 -11.39 -25.79
CA ARG A 604 -1.96 -10.63 -25.03
C ARG A 604 -2.37 -10.46 -23.57
N ASP A 605 -3.63 -10.12 -23.36
CA ASP A 605 -4.16 -9.88 -22.03
C ASP A 605 -4.31 -11.15 -21.23
N HIS A 606 -4.25 -12.34 -21.84
CA HIS A 606 -4.57 -13.60 -21.19
C HIS A 606 -3.48 -14.66 -21.43
N GLY A 607 -2.22 -14.24 -21.50
CA GLY A 607 -1.06 -15.14 -21.52
C GLY A 607 -0.95 -15.98 -22.79
N GLY A 608 -1.28 -15.40 -23.94
CA GLY A 608 -1.29 -16.07 -25.25
C GLY A 608 -2.53 -16.93 -25.50
N ARG A 609 -3.46 -17.02 -24.54
CA ARG A 609 -4.71 -17.78 -24.68
C ARG A 609 -5.90 -16.84 -24.79
N LYS A 610 -6.85 -17.14 -25.68
CA LYS A 610 -8.13 -16.42 -25.70
C LYS A 610 -8.97 -16.87 -24.51
N PRO A 611 -9.61 -15.94 -23.78
CA PRO A 611 -10.51 -16.33 -22.72
C PRO A 611 -11.81 -16.91 -23.28
N GLY A 612 -12.39 -17.90 -22.61
CA GLY A 612 -13.77 -18.32 -22.88
C GLY A 612 -14.76 -17.26 -22.41
N VAL A 613 -15.83 -17.01 -23.16
CA VAL A 613 -16.91 -16.10 -22.75
C VAL A 613 -18.11 -16.93 -22.29
N LEU A 614 -18.31 -16.96 -20.98
CA LEU A 614 -19.39 -17.69 -20.33
C LEU A 614 -20.64 -16.81 -20.27
N PHE A 615 -21.72 -17.25 -20.90
CA PHE A 615 -23.04 -16.65 -20.75
C PHE A 615 -23.89 -17.51 -19.82
N VAL A 616 -24.30 -16.94 -18.70
CA VAL A 616 -25.23 -17.59 -17.76
C VAL A 616 -26.58 -16.91 -17.86
N PHE A 617 -27.59 -17.66 -18.26
CA PHE A 617 -28.96 -17.16 -18.42
C PHE A 617 -29.79 -17.39 -17.17
N GLU A 618 -30.67 -16.43 -16.85
CA GLU A 618 -31.61 -16.57 -15.74
C GLU A 618 -32.62 -17.71 -15.99
N THR A 619 -33.00 -17.98 -17.24
CA THR A 619 -33.98 -19.01 -17.61
C THR A 619 -33.54 -19.88 -18.79
N PRO A 620 -34.02 -21.14 -18.90
CA PRO A 620 -33.74 -22.01 -20.04
C PRO A 620 -34.18 -21.42 -21.38
N GLU A 621 -35.33 -20.76 -21.44
CA GLU A 621 -35.86 -20.19 -22.70
C GLU A 621 -34.96 -19.07 -23.24
N SER A 622 -34.33 -18.32 -22.34
CA SER A 622 -33.38 -17.27 -22.71
C SER A 622 -32.08 -17.85 -23.27
N GLU A 623 -31.62 -18.99 -22.72
CA GLU A 623 -30.50 -19.75 -23.25
C GLU A 623 -30.84 -20.30 -24.65
N THR A 624 -31.99 -20.94 -24.82
CA THR A 624 -32.44 -21.45 -26.13
C THR A 624 -32.53 -20.34 -27.18
N ALA A 625 -33.19 -19.22 -26.85
CA ALA A 625 -33.31 -18.09 -27.77
C ALA A 625 -31.94 -17.47 -28.12
N PHE A 626 -30.96 -17.53 -27.21
CA PHE A 626 -29.59 -17.14 -27.53
C PHE A 626 -28.94 -18.13 -28.49
N LEU A 627 -29.05 -19.43 -28.24
CA LEU A 627 -28.47 -20.48 -29.08
C LEU A 627 -29.03 -20.42 -30.52
N ASP A 628 -30.32 -20.14 -30.68
CA ASP A 628 -30.99 -19.98 -31.98
C ASP A 628 -30.48 -18.78 -32.79
N VAL A 629 -29.97 -17.73 -32.12
CA VAL A 629 -29.52 -16.47 -32.75
C VAL A 629 -28.00 -16.37 -32.81
N ALA A 630 -27.29 -17.16 -32.01
CA ALA A 630 -25.83 -17.16 -31.91
C ALA A 630 -25.12 -17.82 -33.11
N ASP A 631 -25.87 -18.16 -34.17
CA ASP A 631 -25.49 -18.91 -35.39
C ASP A 631 -24.39 -18.27 -36.27
N ALA A 632 -23.59 -17.34 -35.74
CA ALA A 632 -22.42 -16.78 -36.40
C ALA A 632 -21.39 -16.17 -35.43
N THR A 633 -21.09 -16.79 -34.28
CA THR A 633 -19.99 -16.35 -33.40
C THR A 633 -18.61 -16.80 -33.90
N GLU A 634 -18.31 -16.55 -35.17
CA GLU A 634 -17.00 -16.84 -35.74
C GLU A 634 -15.90 -16.10 -34.95
N GLY A 635 -14.95 -16.86 -34.40
CA GLY A 635 -13.79 -16.35 -33.65
C GLY A 635 -14.02 -16.02 -32.17
N LEU A 636 -15.16 -16.41 -31.57
CA LEU A 636 -15.40 -16.33 -30.11
C LEU A 636 -15.68 -17.71 -29.51
N ASP A 637 -14.97 -18.05 -28.44
CA ASP A 637 -15.24 -19.24 -27.62
C ASP A 637 -16.36 -18.93 -26.64
N VAL A 638 -17.59 -18.91 -27.15
CA VAL A 638 -18.80 -18.65 -26.36
C VAL A 638 -19.33 -19.97 -25.81
N ILE A 639 -19.59 -20.01 -24.51
CA ILE A 639 -20.15 -21.18 -23.81
C ILE A 639 -21.35 -20.69 -23.01
N THR A 640 -22.44 -21.45 -23.00
CA THR A 640 -23.67 -21.08 -22.30
C THR A 640 -24.07 -22.09 -21.24
N ALA A 641 -24.74 -21.58 -20.21
CA ALA A 641 -25.50 -22.37 -19.26
C ALA A 641 -26.70 -21.53 -18.77
N ASN A 642 -27.67 -22.16 -18.12
CA ASN A 642 -28.72 -21.45 -17.39
C ASN A 642 -28.65 -21.75 -15.89
N ALA A 643 -29.27 -20.89 -15.08
CA ALA A 643 -29.20 -20.96 -13.62
C ALA A 643 -29.80 -22.26 -13.04
N GLU A 644 -30.82 -22.84 -13.69
CA GLU A 644 -31.44 -24.10 -13.26
C GLU A 644 -30.46 -25.26 -13.43
N VAL A 645 -29.89 -25.41 -14.62
CA VAL A 645 -28.90 -26.46 -14.93
C VAL A 645 -27.64 -26.33 -14.07
N LEU A 646 -27.14 -25.12 -13.84
CA LEU A 646 -26.01 -24.90 -12.93
C LEU A 646 -26.35 -25.29 -11.48
N GLY A 647 -27.62 -25.16 -11.08
CA GLY A 647 -28.11 -25.61 -9.77
C GLY A 647 -28.13 -27.14 -9.65
N GLU A 648 -28.43 -27.84 -10.73
CA GLU A 648 -28.51 -29.31 -10.77
C GLU A 648 -27.13 -29.98 -10.90
N HIS A 649 -26.32 -29.50 -11.85
CA HIS A 649 -25.06 -30.13 -12.23
C HIS A 649 -23.83 -29.48 -11.58
N GLY A 650 -23.98 -28.29 -11.01
CA GLY A 650 -22.86 -27.48 -10.53
C GLY A 650 -22.13 -26.74 -11.65
N ILE A 651 -21.27 -25.80 -11.27
CA ILE A 651 -20.52 -24.94 -12.21
C ILE A 651 -19.35 -25.70 -12.85
N LEU A 652 -18.69 -26.59 -12.14
CA LEU A 652 -17.60 -27.41 -12.69
C LEU A 652 -18.11 -28.69 -13.39
N GLY A 653 -19.39 -29.03 -13.18
CA GLY A 653 -20.04 -30.21 -13.74
C GLY A 653 -20.60 -30.01 -15.14
N GLU A 654 -21.34 -31.02 -15.62
CA GLU A 654 -21.91 -31.14 -16.97
C GLU A 654 -23.06 -30.16 -17.24
N ALA A 655 -22.79 -28.86 -17.11
CA ALA A 655 -23.78 -27.80 -17.20
C ALA A 655 -23.67 -26.98 -18.49
N TRP A 656 -22.57 -27.11 -19.23
CA TRP A 656 -22.18 -26.13 -20.24
C TRP A 656 -22.33 -26.65 -21.66
N THR A 657 -22.78 -25.80 -22.58
CA THR A 657 -22.91 -26.16 -24.00
C THR A 657 -22.40 -25.02 -24.90
N PHE A 658 -22.07 -25.35 -26.16
CA PHE A 658 -21.67 -24.39 -27.18
C PHE A 658 -22.86 -24.00 -28.08
N PRO A 659 -22.84 -22.80 -28.67
CA PRO A 659 -23.75 -22.46 -29.75
C PRO A 659 -23.62 -23.39 -30.96
N PRO A 660 -24.68 -23.54 -31.78
CA PRO A 660 -24.60 -24.19 -33.08
C PRO A 660 -23.43 -23.65 -33.95
N PRO A 661 -22.79 -24.49 -34.78
CA PRO A 661 -23.09 -25.91 -35.06
C PRO A 661 -22.47 -26.88 -34.03
N ASN A 662 -21.73 -26.39 -33.05
CA ASN A 662 -20.97 -27.20 -32.09
C ASN A 662 -21.79 -27.56 -30.83
N SER A 663 -23.12 -27.48 -30.90
CA SER A 663 -24.02 -27.81 -29.79
C SER A 663 -23.94 -29.31 -29.47
N LEU A 664 -22.94 -29.68 -28.67
CA LEU A 664 -22.83 -30.99 -28.04
C LEU A 664 -23.83 -31.10 -26.87
N ASP A 665 -23.99 -32.33 -26.39
CA ASP A 665 -24.48 -32.60 -25.04
C ASP A 665 -23.72 -31.73 -24.02
N ARG A 666 -24.38 -31.37 -22.92
CA ARG A 666 -23.76 -30.55 -21.87
C ARG A 666 -22.49 -31.24 -21.36
N ALA A 667 -21.41 -30.48 -21.21
CA ALA A 667 -20.10 -30.98 -20.85
C ALA A 667 -19.59 -30.31 -19.57
N PRO A 668 -18.64 -30.92 -18.84
CA PRO A 668 -18.01 -30.26 -17.72
C PRO A 668 -17.27 -29.02 -18.20
N LEU A 669 -17.20 -27.96 -17.39
CA LEU A 669 -16.46 -26.75 -17.75
C LEU A 669 -15.03 -27.12 -18.21
N ALA A 670 -14.45 -28.14 -17.56
CA ALA A 670 -13.14 -28.69 -17.86
C ALA A 670 -12.99 -29.54 -19.12
N GLY A 671 -14.09 -30.05 -19.67
CA GLY A 671 -14.10 -30.83 -20.90
C GLY A 671 -14.19 -29.97 -22.17
N LEU A 672 -14.36 -28.66 -22.01
CA LEU A 672 -14.53 -27.71 -23.12
C LEU A 672 -13.20 -27.17 -23.67
N TYR A 673 -12.05 -27.65 -23.15
CA TYR A 673 -10.73 -27.10 -23.46
C TYR A 673 -9.56 -28.08 -23.50
#